data_AF-A0AAD4BDL9-F1
#
_entry.id   AF-A0AAD4BDL9-F1
#
_cell.length_a   1.000
_cell.length_b   1.000
_cell.length_c   1.000
_cell.angle_alpha   90.00
_cell.angle_beta   90.00
_cell.angle_gamma   90.00
#
_symmetry.space_group_name_H-M   'P 1'
#
loop_
_entity.id
_entity.type
_entity.pdbx_description
1 polymer ?
#
loop_
_entity_poly.entity_id
_entity_poly.type
_entity_poly.pdbx_seq_one_letter_code
_entity_poly.pdbx_strand_id
1 'polypeptide(L)'
;MHDAEVADIGSRGSDNMSVDSRQPTANAAPDSFKTEYHPKSGRATEYESFSCYGQQSFPPSLPDDTPWAPFLSRLDFEIAELTHQSAMSKDQVDHLLKLIWSISDSQGKSGFTLRSHNDVTKAWSRVASRLTPLQENTISVPYKQETLEFEVYTRPLWEWALDLLEDPLLAPHFVWDAQRLYKHDGTRFERFIHEPWTADRWWDIQVSITALPGENSTPFALILYADKSHLTASGHVKAYPVIARCANLPVNIRNGDGLGGGRVVGFLPIVPGDAAEDGKLSYTDLKRVVWHESFLKLLESIIELSKVGFAYKCFDEIIRVLYPIILILSADYEEQCVMALIRGMRSHCPCPCCLVPRDKLRDHATNYRMRTSEDAIEHLRRWETDRVTGEEALKDLSLRPVENAFWRIKYSDPHRALSFDPLHTDDHGMWGSHLFSEVKTRLQALGRDSTKKVDDQHSQFPRWRKLMHFKAVTNIHFTDGNQFLDIAKQVLFTTQNVLTREADRVGYSLLKTIAAYLQYHMYLSLEVQTETTIAAAEEQLLKFQQVLGASNWNFPKSHLAKHAPEDIRQKGAVRNFSTRPNEKQHGPIRRAYLRQTNRKEASKQVWNLAKLDQRTVVCEMIRSRIVHLDEQRHNATLRLSTLEDAEGELDEMPAVGHTHLGSPQKPTTLGAVEQEKSSNQAFRDFHNKFVTFINQFAHAHNIPLPNGEEWFVPTGQAEIQEFRYLKVNYESAVDWRLATDYLRCNPSFHGNQRYDCVLISTQDRHGNTTHIFARLLMMFRYVLNGNQDPLDLALVQPMDAPTGNQRVLDHDLGFTRLRARPAARSEFISLRSVVRGALLVPDFRHAGDFFLVDYVDGDWFLRAKQLR
;
A
#
# COMPACT_ATOMS: atom_id res chain seq x y z
N MET A 1 -23.34 42.03 -69.39
CA MET A 1 -21.90 42.39 -69.30
C MET A 1 -21.23 41.18 -68.68
N HIS A 2 -20.95 40.16 -69.49
CA HIS A 2 -19.64 39.87 -70.10
C HIS A 2 -18.60 39.55 -69.01
N ASP A 3 -17.99 38.36 -68.92
CA ASP A 3 -17.86 37.26 -69.88
C ASP A 3 -17.50 35.91 -69.20
N ALA A 4 -17.48 34.89 -70.06
CA ALA A 4 -17.47 33.43 -69.91
C ALA A 4 -16.15 32.77 -69.43
N GLU A 5 -16.31 31.47 -69.05
CA GLU A 5 -15.43 30.28 -69.19
C GLU A 5 -13.93 30.38 -68.78
N VAL A 6 -13.31 29.39 -68.12
CA VAL A 6 -12.83 28.12 -68.72
C VAL A 6 -12.28 27.16 -67.63
N ALA A 7 -12.60 25.87 -67.80
CA ALA A 7 -11.92 24.58 -67.47
C ALA A 7 -11.38 24.21 -66.07
N ASP A 8 -12.10 23.27 -65.44
CA ASP A 8 -11.74 21.88 -65.07
C ASP A 8 -10.26 21.40 -65.14
N ILE A 9 -9.84 20.65 -64.11
CA ILE A 9 -9.29 19.26 -64.15
C ILE A 9 -8.71 18.88 -62.76
N GLY A 10 -9.23 17.79 -62.17
CA GLY A 10 -8.33 16.72 -61.70
C GLY A 10 -8.23 16.38 -60.20
N SER A 11 -9.21 15.61 -59.72
CA SER A 11 -9.04 14.27 -59.09
C SER A 11 -8.70 14.09 -57.59
N ARG A 12 -9.67 13.43 -56.94
CA ARG A 12 -9.61 12.22 -56.07
C ARG A 12 -8.90 12.28 -54.71
N GLY A 13 -9.71 12.28 -53.65
CA GLY A 13 -9.42 11.67 -52.36
C GLY A 13 -10.62 10.82 -51.92
N SER A 14 -10.40 9.53 -51.73
CA SER A 14 -11.36 8.46 -51.50
C SER A 14 -11.73 8.25 -50.04
N ASP A 15 -12.95 7.74 -49.85
CA ASP A 15 -13.62 7.31 -48.62
C ASP A 15 -12.83 6.36 -47.69
N ASN A 16 -13.07 6.54 -46.38
CA ASN A 16 -13.59 5.55 -45.42
C ASN A 16 -12.89 5.63 -44.04
N MET A 17 -13.59 6.19 -43.04
CA MET A 17 -13.45 5.76 -41.64
C MET A 17 -14.86 5.55 -41.08
N SER A 18 -15.26 4.28 -40.99
CA SER A 18 -16.50 3.86 -40.36
C SER A 18 -16.43 4.09 -38.85
N VAL A 19 -17.32 4.94 -38.35
CA VAL A 19 -17.63 5.10 -36.93
C VAL A 19 -18.52 3.91 -36.53
N ASP A 20 -17.96 2.92 -35.82
CA ASP A 20 -18.74 1.81 -35.28
C ASP A 20 -19.54 2.31 -34.06
N SER A 21 -20.82 2.57 -34.28
CA SER A 21 -21.79 2.98 -33.27
C SER A 21 -22.43 1.74 -32.64
N ARG A 22 -21.90 1.29 -31.51
CA ARG A 22 -22.53 0.21 -30.72
C ARG A 22 -23.44 0.80 -29.65
N GLN A 23 -24.75 0.69 -29.89
CA GLN A 23 -25.75 0.71 -28.81
C GLN A 23 -25.54 -0.49 -27.86
N PRO A 24 -25.92 -0.37 -26.57
CA PRO A 24 -25.57 -1.36 -25.55
C PRO A 24 -26.42 -2.62 -25.68
N THR A 25 -25.78 -3.75 -25.97
CA THR A 25 -26.44 -5.06 -25.95
C THR A 25 -26.59 -5.55 -24.50
N ALA A 26 -27.80 -5.97 -24.17
CA ALA A 26 -28.21 -6.53 -22.87
C ALA A 26 -27.65 -7.94 -22.57
N ASN A 27 -26.47 -8.27 -23.06
CA ASN A 27 -25.74 -9.52 -22.78
C ASN A 27 -24.25 -9.19 -22.62
N ALA A 28 -23.89 -8.60 -21.49
CA ALA A 28 -22.47 -8.43 -21.14
C ALA A 28 -21.87 -9.81 -20.84
N ALA A 29 -20.68 -10.11 -21.39
CA ALA A 29 -19.99 -11.38 -21.14
C ALA A 29 -19.66 -11.53 -19.63
N PRO A 30 -19.54 -12.77 -19.11
CA PRO A 30 -19.28 -13.03 -17.69
C PRO A 30 -18.06 -12.34 -17.10
N ASP A 31 -17.13 -11.89 -17.94
CA ASP A 31 -15.86 -11.26 -17.58
C ASP A 31 -15.81 -9.80 -18.08
N SER A 32 -16.74 -9.00 -17.59
CA SER A 32 -16.89 -7.59 -17.96
C SER A 32 -16.86 -6.67 -16.73
N PHE A 33 -16.21 -5.53 -16.92
CA PHE A 33 -16.20 -4.40 -16.01
C PHE A 33 -17.13 -3.32 -16.54
N LYS A 34 -17.78 -2.62 -15.63
CA LYS A 34 -18.65 -1.48 -15.94
C LYS A 34 -18.20 -0.28 -15.12
N THR A 35 -17.97 0.83 -15.82
CA THR A 35 -17.63 2.11 -15.21
C THR A 35 -18.77 3.10 -15.46
N GLU A 36 -19.47 3.46 -14.40
CA GLU A 36 -20.46 4.55 -14.41
C GLU A 36 -19.77 5.84 -13.97
N TYR A 37 -19.61 6.77 -14.91
CA TYR A 37 -19.12 8.11 -14.60
C TYR A 37 -20.23 8.98 -13.99
N HIS A 38 -19.83 9.94 -13.15
CA HIS A 38 -20.76 10.94 -12.61
C HIS A 38 -21.53 11.64 -13.76
N PRO A 39 -22.87 11.84 -13.66
CA PRO A 39 -23.67 12.36 -14.78
C PRO A 39 -23.18 13.69 -15.37
N LYS A 40 -22.55 14.52 -14.54
CA LYS A 40 -22.01 15.83 -14.93
C LYS A 40 -20.66 15.77 -15.66
N SER A 41 -20.01 14.60 -15.71
CA SER A 41 -18.81 14.39 -16.52
C SER A 41 -19.11 14.44 -18.03
N GLY A 42 -20.38 14.25 -18.43
CA GLY A 42 -20.78 14.10 -19.83
C GLY A 42 -20.30 12.81 -20.49
N ARG A 43 -19.67 11.90 -19.73
CA ARG A 43 -19.15 10.61 -20.23
C ARG A 43 -20.24 9.55 -20.16
N ALA A 44 -20.39 8.78 -21.24
CA ALA A 44 -21.25 7.61 -21.25
C ALA A 44 -20.68 6.49 -20.35
N THR A 45 -21.55 5.62 -19.85
CA THR A 45 -21.13 4.39 -19.16
C THR A 45 -20.26 3.55 -20.07
N GLU A 46 -19.15 3.06 -19.54
CA GLU A 46 -18.15 2.30 -20.27
C GLU A 46 -18.17 0.84 -19.82
N TYR A 47 -17.95 -0.07 -20.76
CA TYR A 47 -17.85 -1.51 -20.52
C TYR A 47 -16.51 -1.99 -21.07
N GLU A 48 -15.71 -2.61 -20.20
CA GLU A 48 -14.37 -3.11 -20.54
C GLU A 48 -14.32 -4.62 -20.31
N SER A 49 -13.57 -5.34 -21.14
CA SER A 49 -13.18 -6.72 -20.82
C SER A 49 -12.02 -6.69 -19.82
N PHE A 50 -11.80 -7.81 -19.13
CA PHE A 50 -10.64 -8.00 -18.27
C PHE A 50 -9.30 -7.62 -18.92
N SER A 51 -9.09 -8.01 -20.18
CA SER A 51 -7.85 -7.73 -20.91
C SER A 51 -7.55 -6.24 -21.08
N CYS A 52 -8.56 -5.39 -20.98
CA CYS A 52 -8.45 -3.94 -21.13
C CYS A 52 -8.50 -3.21 -19.79
N TYR A 53 -9.27 -3.74 -18.83
CA TYR A 53 -9.49 -3.08 -17.54
C TYR A 53 -8.18 -2.83 -16.78
N GLY A 54 -7.93 -1.57 -16.42
CA GLY A 54 -6.72 -1.16 -15.71
C GLY A 54 -5.47 -0.97 -16.58
N GLN A 55 -5.55 -1.17 -17.91
CA GLN A 55 -4.48 -0.79 -18.83
C GLN A 55 -4.57 0.72 -19.12
N GLN A 56 -3.80 1.53 -18.37
CA GLN A 56 -3.68 2.95 -18.68
C GLN A 56 -2.47 3.20 -19.57
N SER A 57 -2.71 3.55 -20.83
CA SER A 57 -1.70 4.18 -21.69
C SER A 57 -1.74 5.68 -21.46
N PHE A 58 -0.73 6.23 -20.78
CA PHE A 58 -0.60 7.67 -20.70
C PHE A 58 -0.03 8.19 -22.02
N PRO A 59 -0.55 9.31 -22.54
CA PRO A 59 0.05 9.94 -23.71
C PRO A 59 1.52 10.25 -23.43
N PRO A 60 2.41 10.14 -24.43
CA PRO A 60 3.80 10.53 -24.25
C PRO A 60 3.84 12.01 -23.82
N SER A 61 4.49 12.27 -22.69
CA SER A 61 4.80 13.62 -22.22
C SER A 61 5.72 14.30 -23.23
N LEU A 62 5.64 15.63 -23.29
CA LEU A 62 6.54 16.44 -24.11
C LEU A 62 7.99 16.22 -23.64
N PRO A 63 8.96 16.00 -24.56
CA PRO A 63 10.36 15.85 -24.18
C PRO A 63 10.89 17.17 -23.60
N ASP A 64 11.33 17.14 -22.34
CA ASP A 64 12.25 18.15 -21.79
C ASP A 64 13.67 17.62 -21.98
N ASP A 65 14.42 18.19 -22.93
CA ASP A 65 15.80 17.79 -23.21
C ASP A 65 16.80 18.25 -22.14
N THR A 66 16.39 19.15 -21.25
CA THR A 66 17.24 19.77 -20.22
C THR A 66 16.59 19.82 -18.83
N PRO A 67 16.14 18.66 -18.29
CA PRO A 67 15.38 18.62 -17.04
C PRO A 67 16.17 19.10 -15.81
N TRP A 68 17.51 19.11 -15.90
CA TRP A 68 18.43 19.65 -14.89
C TRP A 68 18.48 21.17 -14.84
N ALA A 69 17.95 21.90 -15.83
CA ALA A 69 17.86 23.35 -15.75
C ALA A 69 17.20 23.76 -14.41
N PRO A 70 17.58 24.88 -13.78
CA PRO A 70 18.55 25.88 -14.20
C PRO A 70 20.00 25.55 -13.81
N PHE A 71 20.33 24.31 -13.42
CA PHE A 71 21.73 23.89 -13.39
C PHE A 71 22.28 23.93 -14.81
N LEU A 72 23.55 24.35 -14.96
CA LEU A 72 24.14 24.56 -16.29
C LEU A 72 24.39 23.24 -17.03
N SER A 73 24.48 22.13 -16.29
CA SER A 73 24.59 20.78 -16.85
C SER A 73 23.94 19.73 -15.95
N ARG A 74 23.68 18.55 -16.52
CA ARG A 74 23.27 17.36 -15.75
C ARG A 74 24.28 17.07 -14.63
N LEU A 75 25.57 17.10 -14.96
CA LEU A 75 26.64 16.80 -14.00
C LEU A 75 26.68 17.79 -12.83
N ASP A 76 26.41 19.09 -13.06
CA ASP A 76 26.26 20.07 -11.98
C ASP A 76 25.12 19.67 -11.02
N PHE A 77 23.97 19.24 -11.55
CA PHE A 77 22.86 18.76 -10.73
C PHE A 77 23.21 17.47 -9.98
N GLU A 78 23.79 16.48 -10.65
CA GLU A 78 24.11 15.17 -10.03
C GLU A 78 25.10 15.32 -8.87
N ILE A 79 26.09 16.20 -9.01
CA ILE A 79 27.02 16.52 -7.92
C ILE A 79 26.31 17.29 -6.81
N ALA A 80 25.47 18.29 -7.15
CA ALA A 80 24.71 19.03 -6.15
C ALA A 80 23.75 18.13 -5.37
N GLU A 81 23.05 17.21 -6.04
CA GLU A 81 22.21 16.19 -5.43
C GLU A 81 23.03 15.30 -4.49
N LEU A 82 24.17 14.76 -4.94
CA LEU A 82 25.02 13.92 -4.11
C LEU A 82 25.45 14.63 -2.82
N THR A 83 25.83 15.91 -2.92
CA THR A 83 26.21 16.70 -1.74
C THR A 83 25.04 16.90 -0.78
N HIS A 84 23.82 17.11 -1.30
CA HIS A 84 22.59 17.26 -0.53
C HIS A 84 22.17 15.94 0.17
N GLN A 85 22.12 14.84 -0.58
CA GLN A 85 21.76 13.51 -0.06
C GLN A 85 22.78 12.99 0.97
N SER A 86 24.07 13.32 0.76
CA SER A 86 25.14 12.94 1.68
C SER A 86 25.24 13.84 2.92
N ALA A 87 24.43 14.91 3.02
CA ALA A 87 24.47 15.87 4.11
C ALA A 87 25.87 16.48 4.34
N MET A 88 26.58 16.80 3.24
CA MET A 88 27.95 17.31 3.33
C MET A 88 27.99 18.73 3.93
N SER A 89 28.95 18.96 4.82
CA SER A 89 29.28 20.30 5.32
C SER A 89 29.91 21.18 4.25
N LYS A 90 29.93 22.49 4.47
CA LYS A 90 30.61 23.46 3.59
C LYS A 90 32.02 23.04 3.21
N ASP A 91 32.83 22.67 4.21
CA ASP A 91 34.24 22.30 4.00
C ASP A 91 34.38 20.99 3.22
N GLN A 92 33.48 20.03 3.44
CA GLN A 92 33.44 18.78 2.67
C GLN A 92 33.06 19.03 1.21
N VAL A 93 32.08 19.90 0.95
CA VAL A 93 31.70 20.29 -0.41
C VAL A 93 32.85 21.01 -1.11
N ASP A 94 33.48 22.00 -0.45
CA ASP A 94 34.64 22.70 -1.02
C ASP A 94 35.82 21.75 -1.28
N HIS A 95 36.04 20.74 -0.41
CA HIS A 95 37.08 19.73 -0.62
C HIS A 95 36.76 18.79 -1.78
N LEU A 96 35.52 18.28 -1.87
CA LEU A 96 35.07 17.44 -2.98
C LEU A 96 35.23 18.15 -4.33
N LEU A 97 34.80 19.41 -4.41
CA LEU A 97 34.92 20.21 -5.63
C LEU A 97 36.39 20.41 -6.02
N LYS A 98 37.29 20.66 -5.05
CA LYS A 98 38.73 20.75 -5.31
C LYS A 98 39.30 19.44 -5.87
N LEU A 99 38.90 18.28 -5.33
CA LEU A 99 39.34 16.98 -5.83
C LEU A 99 38.87 16.77 -7.28
N ILE A 100 37.59 17.05 -7.57
CA ILE A 100 37.04 16.94 -8.93
C ILE A 100 37.82 17.83 -9.91
N TRP A 101 38.11 19.09 -9.55
CA TRP A 101 38.87 20.00 -10.40
C TRP A 101 40.33 19.55 -10.59
N SER A 102 40.97 19.02 -9.54
CA SER A 102 42.34 18.48 -9.66
C SER A 102 42.44 17.30 -10.63
N ILE A 103 41.36 16.53 -10.79
CA ILE A 103 41.26 15.43 -11.75
C ILE A 103 40.91 15.99 -13.15
N SER A 104 39.93 16.90 -13.23
CA SER A 104 39.41 17.42 -14.51
C SER A 104 40.44 18.26 -15.29
N ASP A 105 41.32 18.98 -14.61
CA ASP A 105 42.38 19.78 -15.26
C ASP A 105 43.38 18.90 -16.05
N SER A 106 43.37 17.58 -15.84
CA SER A 106 44.22 16.61 -16.56
C SER A 106 43.62 16.04 -17.86
N GLN A 107 42.31 16.21 -18.11
CA GLN A 107 41.62 15.54 -19.24
C GLN A 107 40.82 16.48 -20.16
N GLY A 108 40.81 17.80 -19.93
CA GLY A 108 40.41 18.77 -20.94
C GLY A 108 39.02 18.56 -21.56
N LYS A 109 37.96 18.52 -20.74
CA LYS A 109 36.56 18.93 -21.03
C LYS A 109 35.64 18.27 -20.00
N SER A 110 34.90 19.08 -19.24
CA SER A 110 33.62 18.64 -18.71
C SER A 110 32.69 19.85 -18.63
N GLY A 111 31.40 19.67 -18.92
CA GLY A 111 30.36 20.69 -18.76
C GLY A 111 30.07 21.03 -17.28
N PHE A 112 30.99 20.71 -16.38
CA PHE A 112 30.90 20.95 -14.94
C PHE A 112 31.39 22.37 -14.59
N THR A 113 30.61 23.11 -13.81
CA THR A 113 30.85 24.54 -13.57
C THR A 113 31.03 24.91 -12.11
N LEU A 114 30.53 24.11 -11.17
CA LEU A 114 30.54 24.44 -9.73
C LEU A 114 31.98 24.49 -9.17
N ARG A 115 32.38 25.61 -8.57
CA ARG A 115 33.74 25.83 -8.02
C ARG A 115 33.79 25.81 -6.49
N SER A 116 32.68 26.10 -5.84
CA SER A 116 32.59 26.22 -4.39
C SER A 116 31.22 25.82 -3.85
N HIS A 117 31.13 25.60 -2.55
CA HIS A 117 29.87 25.45 -1.83
C HIS A 117 28.93 26.65 -2.06
N ASN A 118 29.47 27.85 -2.24
CA ASN A 118 28.67 29.03 -2.54
C ASN A 118 27.96 28.91 -3.90
N ASP A 119 28.63 28.32 -4.89
CA ASP A 119 28.03 28.09 -6.22
C ASP A 119 26.92 27.05 -6.14
N VAL A 120 27.13 25.96 -5.39
CA VAL A 120 26.09 24.95 -5.10
C VAL A 120 24.88 25.61 -4.42
N THR A 121 25.12 26.45 -3.42
CA THR A 121 24.05 27.16 -2.69
C THR A 121 23.27 28.11 -3.60
N LYS A 122 23.98 28.84 -4.47
CA LYS A 122 23.34 29.73 -5.47
C LYS A 122 22.54 28.94 -6.49
N ALA A 123 23.04 27.79 -6.95
CA ALA A 123 22.33 26.92 -7.87
C ALA A 123 21.00 26.46 -7.24
N TRP A 124 21.03 25.93 -6.01
CA TRP A 124 19.81 25.58 -5.27
C TRP A 124 18.86 26.75 -5.09
N SER A 125 19.38 27.95 -4.80
CA SER A 125 18.54 29.15 -4.63
C SER A 125 17.82 29.56 -5.92
N ARG A 126 18.43 29.34 -7.09
CA ARG A 126 17.78 29.59 -8.40
C ARG A 126 16.66 28.59 -8.69
N VAL A 127 16.78 27.36 -8.19
CA VAL A 127 15.77 26.31 -8.41
C VAL A 127 14.66 26.37 -7.37
N ALA A 128 14.94 26.89 -6.17
CA ALA A 128 13.99 26.93 -5.06
C ALA A 128 12.68 27.66 -5.40
N SER A 129 12.69 28.60 -6.36
CA SER A 129 11.51 29.33 -6.84
C SER A 129 10.65 28.57 -7.85
N ARG A 130 11.04 27.35 -8.27
CA ARG A 130 10.23 26.51 -9.18
C ARG A 130 9.02 25.85 -8.53
N LEU A 131 9.03 25.75 -7.20
CA LEU A 131 7.95 25.20 -6.41
C LEU A 131 7.60 26.17 -5.29
N THR A 132 6.39 26.10 -4.79
CA THR A 132 5.88 26.97 -3.73
C THR A 132 6.78 26.89 -2.47
N PRO A 133 7.37 28.00 -2.01
CA PRO A 133 8.23 28.00 -0.83
C PRO A 133 7.41 27.95 0.48
N LEU A 134 8.04 27.48 1.55
CA LEU A 134 7.53 27.63 2.92
C LEU A 134 7.61 29.09 3.37
N GLN A 135 6.55 29.55 4.03
CA GLN A 135 6.40 30.89 4.58
C GLN A 135 6.50 30.83 6.10
N GLU A 136 7.12 31.84 6.68
CA GLU A 136 7.16 32.06 8.12
C GLU A 136 5.99 32.94 8.53
N ASN A 137 5.19 32.45 9.47
CA ASN A 137 4.01 33.10 10.01
C ASN A 137 4.13 33.18 11.53
N THR A 138 3.41 34.12 12.13
CA THR A 138 3.26 34.22 13.58
C THR A 138 1.79 34.18 13.93
N ILE A 139 1.42 33.38 14.93
CA ILE A 139 0.10 33.41 15.54
C ILE A 139 0.20 34.01 16.94
N SER A 140 -0.82 34.77 17.33
CA SER A 140 -0.90 35.42 18.64
C SER A 140 -2.14 34.89 19.37
N VAL A 141 -1.93 34.21 20.50
CA VAL A 141 -3.00 33.58 21.28
C VAL A 141 -3.08 34.20 22.67
N PRO A 142 -4.22 34.78 23.07
CA PRO A 142 -4.40 35.30 24.43
C PRO A 142 -4.44 34.15 25.43
N TYR A 143 -3.65 34.26 26.50
CA TYR A 143 -3.68 33.33 27.64
C TYR A 143 -3.52 34.09 28.96
N LYS A 144 -4.53 33.98 29.84
CA LYS A 144 -4.59 34.75 31.09
C LYS A 144 -4.53 36.26 30.79
N GLN A 145 -3.49 36.96 31.26
CA GLN A 145 -3.29 38.40 31.08
C GLN A 145 -2.20 38.72 30.04
N GLU A 146 -1.73 37.72 29.30
CA GLU A 146 -0.64 37.84 28.34
C GLU A 146 -1.07 37.36 26.95
N THR A 147 -0.40 37.84 25.91
CA THR A 147 -0.52 37.31 24.55
C THR A 147 0.73 36.51 24.24
N LEU A 148 0.54 35.23 23.93
CA LEU A 148 1.62 34.33 23.57
C LEU A 148 1.77 34.30 22.05
N GLU A 149 3.00 34.46 21.56
CA GLU A 149 3.32 34.39 20.14
C GLU A 149 3.98 33.05 19.80
N PHE A 150 3.58 32.46 18.68
CA PHE A 150 4.14 31.21 18.18
C PHE A 150 4.48 31.34 16.70
N GLU A 151 5.71 30.96 16.35
CA GLU A 151 6.15 30.82 14.96
C GLU A 151 5.52 29.58 14.34
N VAL A 152 4.95 29.73 13.15
CA VAL A 152 4.35 28.66 12.35
C VAL A 152 4.95 28.74 10.96
N TYR A 153 5.39 27.61 10.41
CA TYR A 153 5.89 27.56 9.04
C TYR A 153 4.88 26.83 8.17
N THR A 154 4.39 27.45 7.10
CA THR A 154 3.35 26.87 6.23
C THR A 154 3.67 27.07 4.77
N ARG A 155 3.30 26.09 3.96
CA ARG A 155 3.17 26.19 2.50
C ARG A 155 1.67 26.30 2.24
N PRO A 156 1.20 27.42 1.67
CA PRO A 156 -0.20 27.55 1.30
C PRO A 156 -0.67 26.36 0.45
N LEU A 157 -1.79 25.74 0.85
CA LEU A 157 -2.24 24.47 0.26
C LEU A 157 -2.64 24.59 -1.21
N TRP A 158 -3.22 25.72 -1.60
CA TRP A 158 -3.64 25.92 -2.99
C TRP A 158 -2.45 26.07 -3.93
N GLU A 159 -1.45 26.83 -3.54
CA GLU A 159 -0.22 27.06 -4.30
C GLU A 159 0.57 25.75 -4.44
N TRP A 160 0.65 24.95 -3.37
CA TRP A 160 1.15 23.59 -3.46
C TRP A 160 0.33 22.69 -4.41
N ALA A 161 -1.00 22.83 -4.43
CA ALA A 161 -1.84 22.10 -5.38
C ALA A 161 -1.56 22.50 -6.83
N LEU A 162 -1.31 23.79 -7.09
CA LEU A 162 -0.91 24.28 -8.42
C LEU A 162 0.44 23.70 -8.85
N ASP A 163 1.42 23.59 -7.95
CA ASP A 163 2.71 22.94 -8.26
C ASP A 163 2.52 21.51 -8.82
N LEU A 164 1.53 20.76 -8.30
CA LEU A 164 1.21 19.40 -8.79
C LEU A 164 0.50 19.42 -10.15
N LEU A 165 -0.38 20.40 -10.37
CA LEU A 165 -1.15 20.55 -11.61
C LEU A 165 -0.30 21.05 -12.78
N GLU A 166 0.76 21.81 -12.48
CA GLU A 166 1.70 22.36 -13.46
C GLU A 166 2.80 21.35 -13.83
N ASP A 167 2.98 20.26 -13.07
CA ASP A 167 4.00 19.27 -13.39
C ASP A 167 3.55 18.36 -14.56
N PRO A 168 4.27 18.36 -15.70
CA PRO A 168 3.85 17.63 -16.90
C PRO A 168 3.95 16.11 -16.76
N LEU A 169 4.68 15.58 -15.76
CA LEU A 169 4.75 14.14 -15.50
C LEU A 169 3.61 13.69 -14.58
N LEU A 170 3.02 14.58 -13.79
CA LEU A 170 1.89 14.27 -12.91
C LEU A 170 0.54 14.59 -13.53
N ALA A 171 0.45 15.71 -14.25
CA ALA A 171 -0.81 16.24 -14.77
C ALA A 171 -1.65 15.23 -15.59
N PRO A 172 -1.05 14.33 -16.42
CA PRO A 172 -1.81 13.29 -17.14
C PRO A 172 -2.48 12.23 -16.24
N HIS A 173 -2.06 12.11 -14.98
CA HIS A 173 -2.54 11.09 -14.05
C HIS A 173 -3.69 11.57 -13.15
N PHE A 174 -4.11 12.84 -13.23
CA PHE A 174 -5.20 13.35 -12.43
C PHE A 174 -6.55 12.74 -12.84
N VAL A 175 -7.29 12.28 -11.84
CA VAL A 175 -8.69 11.85 -11.97
C VAL A 175 -9.60 12.96 -11.45
N TRP A 176 -10.56 13.34 -12.29
CA TRP A 176 -11.45 14.47 -12.03
C TRP A 176 -12.83 14.03 -11.55
N ASP A 177 -13.47 13.15 -12.31
CA ASP A 177 -14.85 12.76 -12.04
C ASP A 177 -14.97 11.55 -11.13
N ALA A 178 -15.98 11.58 -10.26
CA ALA A 178 -16.39 10.42 -9.50
C ALA A 178 -16.84 9.30 -10.43
N GLN A 179 -16.60 8.06 -10.00
CA GLN A 179 -16.89 6.85 -10.75
C GLN A 179 -17.57 5.84 -9.82
N ARG A 180 -18.44 5.00 -10.37
CA ARG A 180 -18.90 3.77 -9.74
C ARG A 180 -18.47 2.61 -10.60
N LEU A 181 -17.72 1.70 -10.00
CA LEU A 181 -17.11 0.58 -10.69
C LEU A 181 -17.85 -0.70 -10.32
N TYR A 182 -18.04 -1.56 -11.31
CA TYR A 182 -18.71 -2.84 -11.12
C TYR A 182 -17.99 -3.95 -11.88
N LYS A 183 -17.91 -5.12 -11.26
CA LYS A 183 -17.44 -6.36 -11.90
C LYS A 183 -18.62 -7.31 -12.05
N HIS A 184 -18.73 -7.94 -13.22
CA HIS A 184 -19.71 -9.00 -13.41
C HIS A 184 -19.25 -10.29 -12.72
N ASP A 185 -20.08 -10.86 -11.83
CA ASP A 185 -19.77 -12.07 -11.05
C ASP A 185 -20.23 -13.37 -11.74
N GLY A 186 -20.70 -13.28 -12.98
CA GLY A 186 -21.35 -14.35 -13.73
C GLY A 186 -22.87 -14.32 -13.67
N THR A 187 -23.44 -13.59 -12.70
CA THR A 187 -24.89 -13.41 -12.54
C THR A 187 -25.33 -11.95 -12.59
N ARG A 188 -24.56 -11.04 -11.99
CA ARG A 188 -24.85 -9.61 -11.90
C ARG A 188 -23.58 -8.79 -11.81
N PHE A 189 -23.74 -7.49 -12.02
CA PHE A 189 -22.70 -6.51 -11.71
C PHE A 189 -22.69 -6.19 -10.21
N GLU A 190 -21.59 -6.52 -9.55
CA GLU A 190 -21.33 -6.16 -8.16
C GLU A 190 -20.44 -4.91 -8.10
N ARG A 191 -20.83 -3.93 -7.28
CA ARG A 191 -20.06 -2.71 -7.06
C ARG A 191 -18.76 -3.03 -6.32
N PHE A 192 -17.66 -2.40 -6.74
CA PHE A 192 -16.41 -2.39 -6.00
C PHE A 192 -15.82 -0.99 -5.87
N ILE A 193 -15.01 -0.80 -4.83
CA ILE A 193 -14.45 0.48 -4.39
C ILE A 193 -12.97 0.27 -4.06
N HIS A 194 -12.10 1.16 -4.54
CA HIS A 194 -10.66 1.08 -4.25
C HIS A 194 -9.98 2.44 -4.07
N GLU A 195 -10.43 3.47 -4.80
CA GLU A 195 -9.88 4.83 -4.77
C GLU A 195 -10.91 5.83 -4.23
N PRO A 196 -10.50 7.01 -3.72
CA PRO A 196 -11.44 7.98 -3.17
C PRO A 196 -12.51 8.45 -4.16
N TRP A 197 -12.17 8.61 -5.44
CA TRP A 197 -13.14 8.98 -6.48
C TRP A 197 -14.11 7.84 -6.86
N THR A 198 -13.86 6.61 -6.41
CA THR A 198 -14.77 5.46 -6.60
C THR A 198 -15.79 5.32 -5.46
N ALA A 199 -15.63 6.14 -4.42
CA ALA A 199 -16.37 6.07 -3.17
C ALA A 199 -17.50 7.12 -3.10
N ASP A 200 -18.44 6.91 -2.19
CA ASP A 200 -19.70 7.65 -2.13
C ASP A 200 -19.52 9.13 -1.78
N ARG A 201 -18.57 9.47 -0.90
CA ARG A 201 -18.40 10.86 -0.49
C ARG A 201 -17.93 11.76 -1.63
N TRP A 202 -17.06 11.27 -2.50
CA TRP A 202 -16.63 12.06 -3.66
C TRP A 202 -17.80 12.30 -4.60
N TRP A 203 -18.60 11.26 -4.86
CA TRP A 203 -19.81 11.35 -5.66
C TRP A 203 -20.79 12.39 -5.09
N ASP A 204 -21.10 12.31 -3.80
CA ASP A 204 -22.03 13.21 -3.11
C ASP A 204 -21.55 14.68 -3.12
N ILE A 205 -20.25 14.89 -2.94
CA ILE A 205 -19.66 16.22 -3.04
C ILE A 205 -19.75 16.73 -4.48
N GLN A 206 -19.48 15.89 -5.48
CA GLN A 206 -19.59 16.28 -6.88
C GLN A 206 -21.04 16.64 -7.26
N VAL A 207 -22.03 15.89 -6.76
CA VAL A 207 -23.45 16.26 -6.88
C VAL A 207 -23.71 17.65 -6.27
N SER A 208 -23.18 17.89 -5.07
CA SER A 208 -23.41 19.15 -4.33
C SER A 208 -22.77 20.37 -5.01
N ILE A 209 -21.55 20.25 -5.53
CA ILE A 209 -20.88 21.37 -6.22
C ILE A 209 -21.42 21.60 -7.62
N THR A 210 -21.91 20.57 -8.31
CA THR A 210 -22.47 20.71 -9.67
C THR A 210 -23.87 21.31 -9.69
N ALA A 211 -24.49 21.48 -8.52
CA ALA A 211 -25.67 22.31 -8.32
C ALA A 211 -25.33 23.82 -8.25
N LEU A 212 -24.05 24.18 -8.09
CA LEU A 212 -23.58 25.56 -8.11
C LEU A 212 -23.35 26.05 -9.55
N PRO A 213 -23.33 27.37 -9.79
CA PRO A 213 -22.98 27.92 -11.10
C PRO A 213 -21.55 27.54 -11.50
N GLY A 214 -21.37 27.01 -12.72
CA GLY A 214 -20.06 26.64 -13.27
C GLY A 214 -20.10 25.34 -14.05
N GLU A 215 -19.67 25.40 -15.32
CA GLU A 215 -19.45 24.21 -16.13
C GLU A 215 -18.25 23.40 -15.58
N ASN A 216 -18.31 22.07 -15.67
CA ASN A 216 -17.23 21.17 -15.26
C ASN A 216 -16.72 21.39 -13.81
N SER A 217 -17.65 21.53 -12.86
CA SER A 217 -17.31 21.65 -11.43
C SER A 217 -16.81 20.32 -10.86
N THR A 218 -15.64 20.34 -10.22
CA THR A 218 -14.92 19.12 -9.79
C THR A 218 -14.29 19.29 -8.40
N PRO A 219 -14.33 18.26 -7.53
CA PRO A 219 -13.60 18.29 -6.26
C PRO A 219 -12.09 18.17 -6.48
N PHE A 220 -11.32 19.03 -5.81
CA PHE A 220 -9.88 18.85 -5.62
C PHE A 220 -9.64 18.35 -4.20
N ALA A 221 -9.44 17.04 -4.05
CA ALA A 221 -9.50 16.39 -2.75
C ALA A 221 -8.12 16.27 -2.10
N LEU A 222 -8.02 16.78 -0.87
CA LEU A 222 -6.83 16.77 -0.04
C LEU A 222 -6.92 15.69 1.04
N ILE A 223 -5.77 15.05 1.28
CA ILE A 223 -5.53 14.16 2.42
C ILE A 223 -4.49 14.86 3.29
N LEU A 224 -4.83 15.13 4.54
CA LEU A 224 -3.91 15.77 5.49
C LEU A 224 -3.57 14.82 6.62
N TYR A 225 -2.29 14.81 6.98
CA TYR A 225 -1.74 14.11 8.13
C TYR A 225 -0.97 15.09 8.99
N ALA A 226 -1.11 14.99 10.30
CA ALA A 226 -0.35 15.81 11.23
C ALA A 226 -0.07 14.99 12.48
N ASP A 227 1.21 14.88 12.84
CA ASP A 227 1.67 14.08 13.97
C ASP A 227 2.87 14.72 14.65
N LYS A 228 2.99 14.51 15.96
CA LYS A 228 4.08 15.06 16.77
C LYS A 228 5.30 14.15 16.72
N SER A 229 6.33 14.56 15.99
CA SER A 229 7.56 13.79 15.81
C SER A 229 8.66 14.22 16.77
N HIS A 230 9.36 13.23 17.35
CA HIS A 230 10.62 13.48 18.05
C HIS A 230 11.79 13.58 17.05
N LEU A 231 12.43 14.74 16.98
CA LEU A 231 13.56 15.01 16.07
C LEU A 231 14.91 14.49 16.61
N THR A 232 14.98 14.13 17.89
CA THR A 232 16.20 13.66 18.58
C THR A 232 15.95 12.35 19.30
N ALA A 233 16.98 11.51 19.44
CA ALA A 233 16.88 10.25 20.18
C ALA A 233 16.59 10.45 21.68
N SER A 234 17.02 11.57 22.25
CA SER A 234 16.71 11.98 23.63
C SER A 234 15.29 12.52 23.81
N GLY A 235 14.56 12.76 22.72
CA GLY A 235 13.16 13.20 22.74
C GLY A 235 12.93 14.67 23.12
N HIS A 236 13.98 15.44 23.44
CA HIS A 236 13.86 16.83 23.91
C HIS A 236 13.41 17.81 22.82
N VAL A 237 13.77 17.56 21.56
CA VAL A 237 13.34 18.39 20.43
C VAL A 237 12.24 17.67 19.68
N LYS A 238 11.10 18.35 19.55
CA LYS A 238 9.92 17.86 18.84
C LYS A 238 9.57 18.84 17.73
N ALA A 239 8.97 18.34 16.67
CA ALA A 239 8.31 19.14 15.65
C ALA A 239 6.96 18.52 15.33
N TYR A 240 6.07 19.29 14.73
CA TYR A 240 4.74 18.83 14.37
C TYR A 240 4.55 19.03 12.87
N PRO A 241 5.16 18.19 12.02
CA PRO A 241 4.99 18.28 10.58
C PRO A 241 3.54 17.99 10.17
N VAL A 242 3.06 18.76 9.20
CA VAL A 242 1.81 18.51 8.48
C VAL A 242 2.17 18.06 7.07
N ILE A 243 1.65 16.90 6.68
CA ILE A 243 1.89 16.29 5.36
C ILE A 243 0.58 16.34 4.56
N ALA A 244 0.66 16.82 3.32
CA ALA A 244 -0.45 16.81 2.37
C ALA A 244 -0.22 15.79 1.26
N ARG A 245 -1.32 15.19 0.77
CA ARG A 245 -1.40 14.37 -0.44
C ARG A 245 -2.64 14.75 -1.24
N CYS A 246 -2.57 14.56 -2.55
CA CYS A 246 -3.69 14.80 -3.45
C CYS A 246 -4.43 13.48 -3.74
N ALA A 247 -5.72 13.42 -3.41
CA ALA A 247 -6.56 12.24 -3.64
C ALA A 247 -7.03 12.11 -5.10
N ASN A 248 -6.83 13.14 -5.95
CA ASN A 248 -7.05 13.06 -7.39
C ASN A 248 -5.96 12.26 -8.12
N LEU A 249 -4.85 11.94 -7.46
CA LEU A 249 -3.78 11.11 -8.02
C LEU A 249 -3.95 9.65 -7.54
N PRO A 250 -3.70 8.64 -8.41
CA PRO A 250 -3.65 7.23 -8.05
C PRO A 250 -2.81 6.92 -6.83
N VAL A 251 -3.24 5.94 -6.03
CA VAL A 251 -2.61 5.56 -4.76
C VAL A 251 -1.12 5.26 -4.90
N ASN A 252 -0.71 4.62 -6.00
CA ASN A 252 0.70 4.30 -6.29
C ASN A 252 1.55 5.56 -6.56
N ILE A 253 0.95 6.63 -7.08
CA ILE A 253 1.62 7.93 -7.27
C ILE A 253 1.58 8.71 -5.95
N ARG A 254 0.40 8.90 -5.36
CA ARG A 254 0.26 9.73 -4.14
C ARG A 254 0.91 9.14 -2.90
N ASN A 255 1.11 7.83 -2.82
CA ASN A 255 1.85 7.17 -1.76
C ASN A 255 3.30 6.83 -2.14
N GLY A 256 3.71 7.17 -3.37
CA GLY A 256 5.08 7.01 -3.85
C GLY A 256 6.07 8.02 -3.26
N ASP A 257 7.33 7.88 -3.66
CA ASP A 257 8.43 8.75 -3.22
C ASP A 257 8.67 9.94 -4.19
N GLY A 258 8.03 9.97 -5.36
CA GLY A 258 8.13 11.05 -6.36
C GLY A 258 7.36 12.32 -6.01
N LEU A 259 7.28 13.28 -6.95
CA LEU A 259 6.64 14.60 -6.74
C LEU A 259 5.17 14.50 -6.32
N GLY A 260 4.43 13.54 -6.88
CA GLY A 260 3.03 13.30 -6.54
C GLY A 260 2.82 12.71 -5.14
N GLY A 261 3.90 12.25 -4.49
CA GLY A 261 3.90 11.70 -3.14
C GLY A 261 3.56 12.73 -2.05
N GLY A 262 3.56 12.29 -0.79
CA GLY A 262 3.29 13.17 0.35
C GLY A 262 4.34 14.26 0.50
N ARG A 263 3.90 15.47 0.87
CA ARG A 263 4.77 16.64 1.04
C ARG A 263 4.52 17.33 2.36
N VAL A 264 5.58 17.74 3.03
CA VAL A 264 5.47 18.60 4.21
C VAL A 264 4.97 19.96 3.74
N VAL A 265 3.79 20.33 4.23
CA VAL A 265 3.13 21.62 3.95
C VAL A 265 3.10 22.51 5.19
N GLY A 266 3.50 22.03 6.35
CA GLY A 266 3.67 22.90 7.50
C GLY A 266 4.40 22.27 8.67
N PHE A 267 4.82 23.13 9.59
CA PHE A 267 5.34 22.75 10.89
C PHE A 267 4.59 23.55 11.95
N LEU A 268 3.74 22.87 12.73
CA LEU A 268 2.98 23.50 13.80
C LEU A 268 3.87 23.70 15.03
N PRO A 269 3.67 24.78 15.79
CA PRO A 269 4.38 25.03 17.01
C PRO A 269 4.01 24.02 18.09
N ILE A 270 4.97 23.76 18.98
CA ILE A 270 4.75 22.95 20.17
C ILE A 270 4.75 23.89 21.36
N VAL A 271 3.58 24.04 21.98
CA VAL A 271 3.46 24.75 23.25
C VAL A 271 4.32 24.00 24.28
N PRO A 272 5.28 24.67 24.93
CA PRO A 272 6.20 24.03 25.86
C PRO A 272 5.44 23.39 27.03
N GLY A 273 6.09 22.47 27.73
CA GLY A 273 5.57 22.01 29.01
C GLY A 273 5.80 23.07 30.08
N ASP A 274 4.80 23.35 30.89
CA ASP A 274 4.91 24.19 32.08
C ASP A 274 4.46 23.37 33.29
N ALA A 275 5.38 23.12 34.23
CA ALA A 275 5.12 22.34 35.42
C ALA A 275 4.05 22.99 36.33
N ALA A 276 3.95 24.31 36.32
CA ALA A 276 2.92 25.04 37.08
C ALA A 276 1.53 24.92 36.45
N GLU A 277 1.45 24.57 35.16
CA GLU A 277 0.22 24.44 34.39
C GLU A 277 -0.16 22.98 34.11
N ASP A 278 0.63 22.03 34.60
CA ASP A 278 0.39 20.60 34.38
C ASP A 278 -0.96 20.16 34.96
N GLY A 279 -1.70 19.37 34.20
CA GLY A 279 -3.05 18.92 34.54
C GLY A 279 -4.16 19.99 34.48
N LYS A 280 -3.85 21.28 34.22
CA LYS A 280 -4.89 22.32 34.13
C LYS A 280 -5.66 22.24 32.81
N LEU A 281 -6.99 22.33 32.90
CA LEU A 281 -7.88 22.33 31.73
C LEU A 281 -7.62 23.54 30.83
N SER A 282 -7.45 24.73 31.42
CA SER A 282 -7.16 25.97 30.67
C SER A 282 -5.91 25.86 29.80
N TYR A 283 -4.87 25.19 30.30
CA TYR A 283 -3.62 24.99 29.55
C TYR A 283 -3.76 23.91 28.48
N THR A 284 -4.58 22.89 28.75
CA THR A 284 -4.92 21.89 27.74
C THR A 284 -5.69 22.52 26.58
N ASP A 285 -6.66 23.39 26.87
CA ASP A 285 -7.43 24.08 25.86
C ASP A 285 -6.58 25.11 25.10
N LEU A 286 -5.65 25.81 25.78
CA LEU A 286 -4.64 26.65 25.11
C LEU A 286 -3.87 25.87 24.04
N LYS A 287 -3.40 24.65 24.35
CA LYS A 287 -2.70 23.80 23.37
C LYS A 287 -3.57 23.48 22.16
N ARG A 288 -4.89 23.34 22.35
CA ARG A 288 -5.83 23.10 21.25
C ARG A 288 -6.05 24.37 20.43
N VAL A 289 -6.21 25.53 21.07
CA VAL A 289 -6.31 26.82 20.38
C VAL A 289 -5.06 27.06 19.53
N VAL A 290 -3.86 26.93 20.11
CA VAL A 290 -2.60 27.09 19.37
C VAL A 290 -2.52 26.15 18.17
N TRP A 291 -2.94 24.89 18.34
CA TRP A 291 -2.95 23.91 17.24
C TRP A 291 -3.91 24.35 16.12
N HIS A 292 -5.17 24.70 16.44
CA HIS A 292 -6.16 25.06 15.42
C HIS A 292 -5.87 26.41 14.75
N GLU A 293 -5.41 27.41 15.49
CA GLU A 293 -4.98 28.70 14.90
C GLU A 293 -3.78 28.51 13.97
N SER A 294 -2.81 27.67 14.36
CA SER A 294 -1.67 27.33 13.51
C SER A 294 -2.10 26.57 12.27
N PHE A 295 -3.01 25.62 12.42
CA PHE A 295 -3.54 24.84 11.30
C PHE A 295 -4.35 25.72 10.36
N LEU A 296 -5.09 26.72 10.87
CA LEU A 296 -5.86 27.64 10.05
C LEU A 296 -4.97 28.41 9.08
N LYS A 297 -3.75 28.82 9.50
CA LYS A 297 -2.75 29.44 8.61
C LYS A 297 -2.36 28.58 7.40
N LEU A 298 -2.42 27.26 7.54
CA LEU A 298 -2.22 26.33 6.42
C LEU A 298 -3.42 26.34 5.45
N LEU A 299 -4.63 26.46 6.01
CA LEU A 299 -5.88 26.33 5.27
C LEU A 299 -6.33 27.63 4.59
N GLU A 300 -5.77 28.79 4.97
CA GLU A 300 -6.21 30.12 4.50
C GLU A 300 -6.42 30.20 2.99
N SER A 301 -5.48 29.67 2.18
CA SER A 301 -5.57 29.78 0.72
C SER A 301 -6.68 28.93 0.08
N ILE A 302 -7.27 27.97 0.81
CA ILE A 302 -8.37 27.13 0.30
C ILE A 302 -9.75 27.47 0.89
N ILE A 303 -9.86 28.36 1.88
CA ILE A 303 -11.13 28.68 2.55
C ILE A 303 -12.18 29.19 1.55
N GLU A 304 -11.87 30.29 0.85
CA GLU A 304 -12.81 30.88 -0.10
C GLU A 304 -12.97 30.00 -1.34
N LEU A 305 -11.88 29.38 -1.81
CA LEU A 305 -11.91 28.48 -2.97
C LEU A 305 -12.82 27.27 -2.73
N SER A 306 -12.90 26.74 -1.51
CA SER A 306 -13.83 25.65 -1.18
C SER A 306 -15.31 26.03 -1.34
N LYS A 307 -15.62 27.34 -1.36
CA LYS A 307 -16.99 27.88 -1.47
C LYS A 307 -17.35 28.27 -2.90
N VAL A 308 -16.42 28.95 -3.60
CA VAL A 308 -16.67 29.55 -4.93
C VAL A 308 -15.98 28.83 -6.09
N GLY A 309 -15.03 27.94 -5.79
CA GLY A 309 -14.23 27.22 -6.78
C GLY A 309 -13.14 28.07 -7.44
N PHE A 310 -12.25 27.41 -8.19
CA PHE A 310 -11.17 28.04 -8.95
C PHE A 310 -11.15 27.49 -10.37
N ALA A 311 -11.30 28.36 -11.38
CA ALA A 311 -11.23 27.94 -12.78
C ALA A 311 -9.77 27.67 -13.19
N TYR A 312 -9.47 26.44 -13.60
CA TYR A 312 -8.14 26.00 -14.02
C TYR A 312 -8.21 25.28 -15.36
N LYS A 313 -7.29 25.62 -16.29
CA LYS A 313 -7.13 24.90 -17.55
C LYS A 313 -6.25 23.68 -17.31
N CYS A 314 -6.86 22.51 -17.31
CA CYS A 314 -6.19 21.25 -17.02
C CYS A 314 -5.32 20.78 -18.20
N PHE A 315 -4.49 19.75 -17.97
CA PHE A 315 -3.60 19.18 -18.97
C PHE A 315 -4.31 18.66 -20.24
N ASP A 316 -5.56 18.21 -20.09
CA ASP A 316 -6.42 17.79 -21.20
C ASP A 316 -7.10 18.97 -21.92
N GLU A 317 -6.61 20.20 -21.69
CA GLU A 317 -7.10 21.46 -22.23
C GLU A 317 -8.53 21.85 -21.79
N ILE A 318 -9.16 21.07 -20.90
CA ILE A 318 -10.49 21.34 -20.37
C ILE A 318 -10.38 22.31 -19.19
N ILE A 319 -11.16 23.39 -19.24
CA ILE A 319 -11.33 24.30 -18.10
C ILE A 319 -12.30 23.64 -17.11
N ARG A 320 -11.82 23.46 -15.88
CA ARG A 320 -12.60 22.93 -14.74
C ARG A 320 -12.67 23.95 -13.63
N VAL A 321 -13.80 24.00 -12.92
CA VAL A 321 -13.93 24.76 -11.68
C VAL A 321 -13.61 23.83 -10.51
N LEU A 322 -12.42 23.98 -9.95
CA LEU A 322 -11.85 23.13 -8.91
C LEU A 322 -12.29 23.62 -7.52
N TYR A 323 -12.88 22.73 -6.72
CA TYR A 323 -13.28 23.01 -5.34
C TYR A 323 -12.35 22.26 -4.37
N PRO A 324 -11.38 22.92 -3.72
CA PRO A 324 -10.52 22.26 -2.75
C PRO A 324 -11.32 21.82 -1.52
N ILE A 325 -11.14 20.55 -1.14
CA ILE A 325 -11.79 19.93 0.04
C ILE A 325 -10.76 19.12 0.83
N ILE A 326 -10.99 18.97 2.13
CA ILE A 326 -10.25 18.01 2.96
C ILE A 326 -11.13 16.76 3.07
N LEU A 327 -10.81 15.77 2.24
CA LEU A 327 -11.59 14.54 2.16
C LEU A 327 -11.23 13.57 3.30
N ILE A 328 -9.95 13.51 3.64
CA ILE A 328 -9.38 12.57 4.60
C ILE A 328 -8.44 13.29 5.56
N LEU A 329 -8.67 13.08 6.86
CA LEU A 329 -7.72 13.38 7.92
C LEU A 329 -7.13 12.06 8.43
N SER A 330 -5.84 11.86 8.19
CA SER A 330 -5.10 10.68 8.62
C SER A 330 -4.33 11.02 9.91
N ALA A 331 -4.61 10.30 10.98
CA ALA A 331 -4.06 10.57 12.31
C ALA A 331 -4.24 9.35 13.22
N ASP A 332 -3.37 9.23 14.22
CA ASP A 332 -3.57 8.29 15.32
C ASP A 332 -4.64 8.82 16.31
N TYR A 333 -5.05 8.02 17.29
CA TYR A 333 -6.12 8.42 18.20
C TYR A 333 -5.87 9.73 18.98
N GLU A 334 -4.63 10.01 19.43
CA GLU A 334 -4.36 11.24 20.18
C GLU A 334 -4.52 12.47 19.27
N GLU A 335 -3.95 12.40 18.07
CA GLU A 335 -4.05 13.41 17.01
C GLU A 335 -5.50 13.57 16.53
N GLN A 336 -6.26 12.47 16.39
CA GLN A 336 -7.70 12.50 16.09
C GLN A 336 -8.48 13.26 17.17
N CYS A 337 -8.10 13.11 18.45
CA CYS A 337 -8.73 13.86 19.53
C CYS A 337 -8.48 15.37 19.41
N VAL A 338 -7.31 15.77 18.89
CA VAL A 338 -6.99 17.17 18.60
C VAL A 338 -7.87 17.66 17.46
N MET A 339 -7.84 16.96 16.32
CA MET A 339 -8.55 17.35 15.10
C MET A 339 -10.07 17.43 15.29
N ALA A 340 -10.67 16.51 16.06
CA ALA A 340 -12.10 16.49 16.38
C ALA A 340 -12.49 17.29 17.63
N LEU A 341 -11.52 17.89 18.33
CA LEU A 341 -11.72 18.59 19.60
C LEU A 341 -12.46 17.75 20.67
N ILE A 342 -12.17 16.46 20.74
CA ILE A 342 -12.73 15.60 21.81
C ILE A 342 -11.82 15.58 23.05
N ARG A 343 -12.44 15.37 24.23
CA ARG A 343 -11.75 15.35 25.53
C ARG A 343 -10.92 14.08 25.78
N GLY A 344 -10.93 13.12 24.84
CA GLY A 344 -10.09 11.92 24.85
C GLY A 344 -10.67 10.73 25.62
N MET A 345 -9.82 9.75 25.91
CA MET A 345 -10.23 8.40 26.36
C MET A 345 -11.06 8.34 27.66
N ARG A 346 -10.90 9.30 28.58
CA ARG A 346 -11.63 9.32 29.86
C ARG A 346 -12.99 10.00 29.79
N SER A 347 -13.34 10.57 28.63
CA SER A 347 -14.58 11.33 28.42
C SER A 347 -15.82 10.43 28.29
N HIS A 348 -17.02 11.02 28.28
CA HIS A 348 -18.30 10.28 28.20
C HIS A 348 -18.45 9.51 26.88
N CYS A 349 -18.13 10.18 25.77
CA CYS A 349 -18.13 9.67 24.41
C CYS A 349 -16.73 9.77 23.77
N PRO A 350 -15.83 8.78 23.94
CA PRO A 350 -14.42 8.95 23.58
C PRO A 350 -14.09 8.64 22.11
N CYS A 351 -15.06 8.27 21.28
CA CYS A 351 -14.86 8.11 19.84
C CYS A 351 -14.89 9.49 19.13
N PRO A 352 -13.97 9.77 18.18
CA PRO A 352 -13.97 11.02 17.41
C PRO A 352 -15.03 11.04 16.31
N CYS A 353 -15.62 9.89 15.95
CA CYS A 353 -16.61 9.77 14.88
C CYS A 353 -18.06 9.69 15.39
N CYS A 354 -18.30 9.02 16.53
CA CYS A 354 -19.65 8.80 17.06
C CYS A 354 -19.76 9.03 18.59
N LEU A 355 -20.99 9.02 19.09
CA LEU A 355 -21.34 9.21 20.50
C LEU A 355 -21.46 7.89 21.28
N VAL A 356 -20.55 6.94 21.05
CA VAL A 356 -20.49 5.69 21.83
C VAL A 356 -20.12 5.98 23.29
N PRO A 357 -20.88 5.48 24.28
CA PRO A 357 -20.52 5.60 25.69
C PRO A 357 -19.20 4.88 26.02
N ARG A 358 -18.44 5.43 26.97
CA ARG A 358 -17.13 4.89 27.40
C ARG A 358 -17.16 3.42 27.81
N ASP A 359 -18.25 2.94 28.40
CA ASP A 359 -18.42 1.55 28.85
C ASP A 359 -18.91 0.58 27.75
N LYS A 360 -19.14 1.10 26.54
CA LYS A 360 -19.65 0.36 25.37
C LYS A 360 -18.68 0.32 24.19
N LEU A 361 -17.40 0.62 24.40
CA LEU A 361 -16.43 0.69 23.31
C LEU A 361 -16.17 -0.65 22.60
N ARG A 362 -16.35 -1.78 23.30
CA ARG A 362 -16.28 -3.11 22.68
C ARG A 362 -17.53 -3.52 21.89
N ASP A 363 -18.57 -2.69 21.88
CA ASP A 363 -19.83 -2.96 21.18
C ASP A 363 -19.78 -2.43 19.75
N HIS A 364 -19.61 -3.36 18.82
CA HIS A 364 -19.65 -3.18 17.38
C HIS A 364 -21.05 -3.39 16.80
N ALA A 365 -21.99 -3.97 17.55
CA ALA A 365 -23.34 -4.28 17.06
C ALA A 365 -24.26 -3.06 17.08
N THR A 366 -24.20 -2.25 18.15
CA THR A 366 -25.05 -1.06 18.28
C THR A 366 -24.53 0.08 17.40
N ASN A 367 -25.43 0.74 16.69
CA ASN A 367 -25.11 1.99 15.99
C ASN A 367 -25.34 3.18 16.91
N TYR A 368 -24.31 4.01 17.06
CA TYR A 368 -24.34 5.22 17.85
C TYR A 368 -24.46 6.43 16.92
N ARG A 369 -25.11 7.50 17.39
CA ARG A 369 -25.25 8.75 16.62
C ARG A 369 -23.85 9.27 16.21
N MET A 370 -23.70 9.62 14.95
CA MET A 370 -22.48 10.23 14.42
C MET A 370 -22.36 11.68 14.88
N ARG A 371 -21.12 12.13 15.07
CA ARG A 371 -20.79 13.53 15.38
C ARG A 371 -20.85 14.37 14.12
N THR A 372 -21.19 15.64 14.27
CA THR A 372 -21.20 16.62 13.18
C THR A 372 -20.62 17.95 13.63
N SER A 373 -20.12 18.73 12.67
CA SER A 373 -19.65 20.10 12.88
C SER A 373 -20.78 21.00 13.33
N GLU A 374 -22.00 20.82 12.79
CA GLU A 374 -23.17 21.60 13.16
C GLU A 374 -23.49 21.45 14.65
N ASP A 375 -23.49 20.22 15.17
CA ASP A 375 -23.69 19.95 16.60
C ASP A 375 -22.59 20.64 17.42
N ALA A 376 -21.33 20.51 17.02
CA ALA A 376 -20.20 21.08 17.75
C ALA A 376 -20.23 22.62 17.79
N ILE A 377 -20.57 23.26 16.66
CA ILE A 377 -20.73 24.71 16.54
C ILE A 377 -21.87 25.19 17.44
N GLU A 378 -23.01 24.50 17.45
CA GLU A 378 -24.14 24.88 18.30
C GLU A 378 -23.78 24.82 19.78
N HIS A 379 -23.09 23.76 20.21
CA HIS A 379 -22.67 23.62 21.61
C HIS A 379 -21.60 24.63 22.02
N LEU A 380 -20.69 25.00 21.11
CA LEU A 380 -19.74 26.08 21.36
C LEU A 380 -20.45 27.42 21.55
N ARG A 381 -21.44 27.75 20.70
CA ARG A 381 -22.24 28.99 20.85
C ARG A 381 -23.00 29.04 22.17
N ARG A 382 -23.54 27.90 22.62
CA ARG A 382 -24.19 27.79 23.94
C ARG A 382 -23.21 28.10 25.06
N TRP A 383 -21.99 27.56 24.99
CA TRP A 383 -20.92 27.86 25.95
C TRP A 383 -20.44 29.31 25.91
N GLU A 384 -20.39 29.94 24.74
CA GLU A 384 -20.08 31.37 24.61
C GLU A 384 -21.14 32.25 25.28
N THR A 385 -22.41 31.81 25.24
CA THR A 385 -23.55 32.52 25.86
C THR A 385 -23.62 32.31 27.38
N ASP A 386 -23.48 31.06 27.84
CA ASP A 386 -23.42 30.70 29.26
C ASP A 386 -22.35 29.62 29.47
N ARG A 387 -21.27 30.03 30.14
CA ARG A 387 -20.10 29.18 30.37
C ARG A 387 -20.38 27.99 31.28
N VAL A 388 -21.37 28.05 32.16
CA VAL A 388 -21.65 26.97 33.12
C VAL A 388 -22.47 25.88 32.43
N THR A 389 -23.66 26.23 31.95
CA THR A 389 -24.57 25.27 31.30
C THR A 389 -24.00 24.75 29.97
N GLY A 390 -23.29 25.60 29.21
CA GLY A 390 -22.62 25.16 28.00
C GLY A 390 -21.43 24.24 28.24
N GLU A 391 -20.70 24.38 29.35
CA GLU A 391 -19.59 23.46 29.69
C GLU A 391 -20.11 22.07 30.03
N GLU A 392 -21.25 21.97 30.72
CA GLU A 392 -21.96 20.71 30.97
C GLU A 392 -22.42 20.07 29.66
N ALA A 393 -23.08 20.83 28.78
CA ALA A 393 -23.53 20.33 27.48
C ALA A 393 -22.35 19.83 26.61
N LEU A 394 -21.21 20.53 26.62
CA LEU A 394 -19.99 20.06 25.95
C LEU A 394 -19.45 18.77 26.59
N LYS A 395 -19.57 18.58 27.93
CA LYS A 395 -19.15 17.35 28.65
C LYS A 395 -19.94 16.14 28.22
N ASP A 396 -21.25 16.27 28.08
CA ASP A 396 -22.10 15.17 27.63
C ASP A 396 -21.69 14.63 26.26
N LEU A 397 -21.24 15.53 25.36
CA LEU A 397 -20.72 15.18 24.04
C LEU A 397 -19.20 14.99 23.99
N SER A 398 -18.49 15.09 25.12
CA SER A 398 -17.03 15.06 25.19
C SER A 398 -16.29 16.10 24.33
N LEU A 399 -16.91 17.21 23.97
CA LEU A 399 -16.30 18.26 23.15
C LEU A 399 -15.49 19.23 24.00
N ARG A 400 -14.57 19.97 23.37
CA ARG A 400 -13.81 21.07 23.99
C ARG A 400 -14.37 22.43 23.56
N PRO A 401 -14.28 23.46 24.41
CA PRO A 401 -14.75 24.80 24.08
C PRO A 401 -13.71 25.57 23.25
N VAL A 402 -13.41 25.07 22.06
CA VAL A 402 -12.42 25.63 21.13
C VAL A 402 -13.03 25.67 19.74
N GLU A 403 -12.69 26.70 18.97
CA GLU A 403 -13.12 26.79 17.57
C GLU A 403 -12.25 25.87 16.69
N ASN A 404 -12.90 25.06 15.84
CA ASN A 404 -12.20 24.12 14.98
C ASN A 404 -11.82 24.75 13.64
N ALA A 405 -10.54 24.71 13.29
CA ALA A 405 -10.01 25.18 12.00
C ALA A 405 -10.74 24.61 10.77
N PHE A 406 -11.20 23.36 10.82
CA PHE A 406 -11.82 22.67 9.67
C PHE A 406 -13.23 23.19 9.34
N TRP A 407 -13.94 23.84 10.29
CA TRP A 407 -15.29 24.36 10.07
C TRP A 407 -15.35 25.46 8.98
N ARG A 408 -14.21 26.05 8.63
CA ARG A 408 -14.11 27.09 7.58
C ARG A 408 -14.11 26.51 6.16
N ILE A 409 -13.82 25.22 5.99
CA ILE A 409 -13.69 24.57 4.69
C ILE A 409 -14.98 23.83 4.36
N LYS A 410 -15.59 24.16 3.22
CA LYS A 410 -16.83 23.52 2.77
C LYS A 410 -16.60 22.01 2.54
N TYR A 411 -17.62 21.20 2.83
CA TYR A 411 -17.62 19.74 2.68
C TYR A 411 -16.56 18.96 3.50
N SER A 412 -15.88 19.63 4.43
CA SER A 412 -14.72 19.12 5.16
C SER A 412 -14.97 18.96 6.65
N ASP A 413 -16.15 18.45 7.02
CA ASP A 413 -16.47 18.09 8.40
C ASP A 413 -15.38 17.17 8.99
N PRO A 414 -14.73 17.54 10.11
CA PRO A 414 -13.61 16.77 10.65
C PRO A 414 -14.04 15.40 11.19
N HIS A 415 -15.25 15.24 11.74
CA HIS A 415 -15.75 13.95 12.21
C HIS A 415 -15.99 12.98 11.06
N ARG A 416 -16.39 13.51 9.90
CA ARG A 416 -16.49 12.70 8.67
C ARG A 416 -15.13 12.49 8.01
N ALA A 417 -14.23 13.48 8.03
CA ALA A 417 -12.92 13.39 7.35
C ALA A 417 -11.93 12.47 8.09
N LEU A 418 -11.99 12.44 9.42
CA LEU A 418 -11.29 11.46 10.23
C LEU A 418 -11.71 10.04 9.85
N SER A 419 -10.73 9.14 9.78
CA SER A 419 -10.93 7.77 9.29
C SER A 419 -10.24 6.75 10.19
N PHE A 420 -10.69 5.51 10.11
CA PHE A 420 -10.05 4.36 10.74
C PHE A 420 -8.58 4.22 10.29
N ASP A 421 -7.63 4.29 11.21
CA ASP A 421 -6.22 4.03 10.90
C ASP A 421 -5.83 2.59 11.31
N PRO A 422 -5.58 1.67 10.37
CA PRO A 422 -5.28 0.27 10.70
C PRO A 422 -3.98 0.14 11.50
N LEU A 423 -3.00 1.01 11.26
CA LEU A 423 -1.69 0.90 11.89
C LEU A 423 -1.77 1.11 13.41
N HIS A 424 -2.26 2.27 13.84
CA HIS A 424 -2.29 2.59 15.26
C HIS A 424 -3.47 1.95 16.00
N THR A 425 -4.56 1.64 15.29
CA THR A 425 -5.78 1.08 15.86
C THR A 425 -5.70 -0.44 15.99
N ASP A 426 -5.37 -1.14 14.91
CA ASP A 426 -5.32 -2.59 14.87
C ASP A 426 -3.89 -3.09 15.12
N ASP A 427 -2.95 -2.82 14.22
CA ASP A 427 -1.64 -3.49 14.20
C ASP A 427 -0.81 -3.23 15.46
N HIS A 428 -0.71 -1.96 15.87
CA HIS A 428 -0.10 -1.55 17.14
C HIS A 428 -1.08 -1.62 18.31
N GLY A 429 -2.34 -1.29 18.07
CA GLY A 429 -3.36 -1.18 19.11
C GLY A 429 -3.89 -2.54 19.52
N MET A 430 -4.95 -3.01 18.86
CA MET A 430 -5.66 -4.25 19.18
C MET A 430 -4.75 -5.48 19.17
N TRP A 431 -3.84 -5.59 18.19
CA TRP A 431 -2.90 -6.69 18.10
C TRP A 431 -1.68 -6.48 19.00
N GLY A 432 -0.80 -5.54 18.67
CA GLY A 432 0.52 -5.40 19.32
C GLY A 432 0.45 -5.14 20.83
N SER A 433 -0.34 -4.14 21.24
CA SER A 433 -0.42 -3.70 22.65
C SER A 433 -1.29 -4.60 23.52
N HIS A 434 -2.19 -5.36 22.89
CA HIS A 434 -3.30 -6.03 23.56
C HIS A 434 -3.26 -7.55 23.36
N LEU A 435 -3.66 -8.07 22.20
CA LEU A 435 -3.71 -9.53 21.97
C LEU A 435 -2.33 -10.20 22.09
N PHE A 436 -1.29 -9.62 21.48
CA PHE A 436 0.05 -10.19 21.53
C PHE A 436 0.69 -10.08 22.93
N SER A 437 0.39 -8.99 23.65
CA SER A 437 0.80 -8.84 25.05
C SER A 437 0.18 -9.93 25.94
N GLU A 438 -1.10 -10.26 25.72
CA GLU A 438 -1.76 -11.36 26.42
C GLU A 438 -1.12 -12.72 26.04
N VAL A 439 -0.82 -12.97 24.76
CA VAL A 439 -0.10 -14.19 24.33
C VAL A 439 1.21 -14.35 25.10
N LYS A 440 2.02 -13.28 25.21
CA LYS A 440 3.27 -13.32 25.98
C LYS A 440 3.02 -13.62 27.45
N THR A 441 2.01 -12.98 28.05
CA THR A 441 1.63 -13.21 29.45
C THR A 441 1.25 -14.68 29.69
N ARG A 442 0.44 -15.27 28.79
CA ARG A 442 0.08 -16.69 28.85
C ARG A 442 1.30 -17.61 28.73
N LEU A 443 2.19 -17.34 27.77
CA LEU A 443 3.41 -18.13 27.58
C LEU A 443 4.36 -18.06 28.78
N GLN A 444 4.53 -16.87 29.36
CA GLN A 444 5.33 -16.69 30.58
C GLN A 444 4.75 -17.47 31.76
N ALA A 445 3.42 -17.48 31.91
CA ALA A 445 2.74 -18.26 32.95
C ALA A 445 2.91 -19.78 32.80
N LEU A 446 3.03 -20.28 31.56
CA LEU A 446 3.33 -21.69 31.26
C LEU A 446 4.82 -22.06 31.44
N GLY A 447 5.69 -21.09 31.69
CA GLY A 447 7.11 -21.30 31.96
C GLY A 447 8.03 -21.21 30.75
N ARG A 448 9.33 -21.19 31.03
CA ARG A 448 10.39 -20.90 30.04
C ARG A 448 10.44 -21.92 28.89
N ASP A 449 10.13 -23.18 29.15
CA ASP A 449 10.15 -24.23 28.12
C ASP A 449 9.07 -24.00 27.06
N SER A 450 7.87 -23.55 27.48
CA SER A 450 6.78 -23.18 26.59
C SER A 450 7.13 -21.95 25.74
N THR A 451 7.73 -20.93 26.36
CA THR A 451 8.27 -19.75 25.65
C THR A 451 9.32 -20.14 24.60
N LYS A 452 10.32 -20.93 25.01
CA LYS A 452 11.37 -21.41 24.11
C LYS A 452 10.80 -22.22 22.94
N LYS A 453 9.82 -23.09 23.21
CA LYS A 453 9.15 -23.88 22.18
C LYS A 453 8.47 -22.98 21.13
N VAL A 454 7.80 -21.91 21.53
CA VAL A 454 7.18 -20.97 20.57
C VAL A 454 8.25 -20.23 19.75
N ASP A 455 9.36 -19.81 20.35
CA ASP A 455 10.46 -19.17 19.61
C ASP A 455 11.13 -20.13 18.63
N ASP A 456 11.42 -21.37 19.05
CA ASP A 456 11.97 -22.41 18.19
C ASP A 456 11.02 -22.74 17.02
N GLN A 457 9.71 -22.67 17.24
CA GLN A 457 8.69 -22.84 16.20
C GLN A 457 8.62 -21.65 15.23
N HIS A 458 8.78 -20.40 15.70
CA HIS A 458 8.92 -19.23 14.82
C HIS A 458 10.22 -19.29 14.00
N SER A 459 11.33 -19.72 14.60
CA SER A 459 12.60 -19.88 13.89
C SER A 459 12.53 -20.96 12.79
N GLN A 460 11.59 -21.91 12.90
CA GLN A 460 11.33 -22.93 11.90
C GLN A 460 10.22 -22.53 10.92
N PHE A 461 9.58 -21.37 11.11
CA PHE A 461 8.53 -20.89 10.23
C PHE A 461 9.11 -20.66 8.82
N PRO A 462 8.46 -21.18 7.75
CA PRO A 462 9.01 -21.08 6.40
C PRO A 462 9.21 -19.64 5.95
N ARG A 463 10.29 -19.39 5.20
CA ARG A 463 10.56 -18.08 4.62
C ARG A 463 9.62 -17.83 3.45
N TRP A 464 9.01 -16.66 3.40
CA TRP A 464 8.15 -16.23 2.31
C TRP A 464 8.47 -14.80 1.86
N ARG A 465 8.26 -14.49 0.59
CA ARG A 465 8.56 -13.13 0.08
C ARG A 465 7.63 -12.12 0.75
N LYS A 466 8.17 -10.97 1.16
CA LYS A 466 7.44 -9.90 1.88
C LYS A 466 6.82 -10.33 3.24
N LEU A 467 7.22 -11.48 3.79
CA LEU A 467 6.88 -11.88 5.16
C LEU A 467 8.17 -11.98 5.98
N MET A 468 8.27 -11.23 7.07
CA MET A 468 9.46 -11.24 7.92
C MET A 468 9.63 -12.60 8.61
N HIS A 469 10.86 -13.09 8.64
CA HIS A 469 11.22 -14.32 9.34
C HIS A 469 11.83 -14.00 10.71
N PHE A 470 11.22 -14.51 11.77
CA PHE A 470 11.62 -14.24 13.15
C PHE A 470 12.32 -15.45 13.76
N LYS A 471 13.52 -15.24 14.34
CA LYS A 471 14.19 -16.27 15.15
C LYS A 471 13.54 -16.48 16.52
N ALA A 472 12.95 -15.42 17.07
CA ALA A 472 12.24 -15.39 18.34
C ALA A 472 11.31 -14.18 18.34
N VAL A 473 10.14 -14.32 18.96
CA VAL A 473 9.13 -13.25 19.04
C VAL A 473 8.77 -12.87 20.48
N THR A 474 9.01 -13.76 21.45
CA THR A 474 8.56 -13.55 22.83
C THR A 474 9.30 -12.40 23.53
N ASN A 475 10.55 -12.12 23.15
CA ASN A 475 11.37 -11.02 23.68
C ASN A 475 11.30 -9.72 22.85
N ILE A 476 10.44 -9.64 21.83
CA ILE A 476 10.28 -8.41 21.02
C ILE A 476 9.50 -7.38 21.84
N HIS A 477 10.18 -6.42 22.48
CA HIS A 477 9.52 -5.38 23.28
C HIS A 477 9.12 -4.15 22.45
N PHE A 478 9.89 -3.82 21.41
CA PHE A 478 9.63 -2.72 20.49
C PHE A 478 9.83 -3.19 19.07
N THR A 479 8.81 -3.00 18.23
CA THR A 479 8.90 -3.26 16.80
C THR A 479 7.97 -2.33 16.02
N ASP A 480 8.19 -2.18 14.72
CA ASP A 480 7.34 -1.38 13.84
C ASP A 480 6.03 -2.12 13.48
N GLY A 481 5.08 -1.40 12.88
CA GLY A 481 3.75 -1.95 12.62
C GLY A 481 3.71 -2.99 11.50
N ASN A 482 4.71 -3.05 10.62
CA ASN A 482 4.79 -4.12 9.62
C ASN A 482 5.21 -5.42 10.29
N GLN A 483 6.18 -5.35 11.19
CA GLN A 483 6.64 -6.52 11.95
C GLN A 483 5.54 -7.09 12.83
N PHE A 484 4.77 -6.24 13.52
CA PHE A 484 3.63 -6.72 14.31
C PHE A 484 2.61 -7.46 13.45
N LEU A 485 2.26 -6.92 12.27
CA LEU A 485 1.36 -7.59 11.34
C LEU A 485 1.91 -8.95 10.87
N ASP A 486 3.21 -9.02 10.55
CA ASP A 486 3.85 -10.29 10.16
C ASP A 486 3.86 -11.31 11.29
N ILE A 487 4.02 -10.88 12.56
CA ILE A 487 3.87 -11.78 13.73
C ILE A 487 2.43 -12.25 13.85
N ALA A 488 1.43 -11.38 13.66
CA ALA A 488 0.01 -11.76 13.73
C ALA A 488 -0.32 -12.90 12.76
N LYS A 489 0.21 -12.83 11.53
CA LYS A 489 0.04 -13.86 10.49
C LYS A 489 0.70 -15.20 10.84
N GLN A 490 1.67 -15.22 11.75
CA GLN A 490 2.43 -16.42 12.14
C GLN A 490 1.94 -17.05 13.45
N VAL A 491 1.46 -16.22 14.39
CA VAL A 491 1.28 -16.59 15.80
C VAL A 491 0.35 -17.80 15.99
N LEU A 492 -0.74 -17.91 15.22
CA LEU A 492 -1.70 -19.00 15.37
C LEU A 492 -1.02 -20.36 15.13
N PHE A 493 -0.21 -20.43 14.09
CA PHE A 493 0.45 -21.66 13.66
C PHE A 493 1.57 -22.09 14.62
N THR A 494 2.22 -21.12 15.26
CA THR A 494 3.37 -21.34 16.15
C THR A 494 2.99 -21.43 17.63
N THR A 495 1.73 -21.24 18.00
CA THR A 495 1.28 -21.30 19.41
C THR A 495 0.18 -22.34 19.66
N GLN A 496 -0.53 -22.81 18.63
CA GLN A 496 -1.67 -23.74 18.76
C GLN A 496 -1.37 -25.04 19.53
N ASN A 497 -0.14 -25.54 19.47
CA ASN A 497 0.29 -26.77 20.14
C ASN A 497 0.93 -26.53 21.52
N VAL A 498 0.93 -25.27 21.99
CA VAL A 498 1.40 -24.84 23.32
C VAL A 498 0.21 -24.34 24.15
N LEU A 499 -0.59 -23.44 23.58
CA LEU A 499 -1.80 -22.90 24.22
C LEU A 499 -3.01 -23.80 23.92
N THR A 500 -3.00 -25.02 24.46
CA THR A 500 -4.08 -26.01 24.25
C THR A 500 -5.18 -25.91 25.31
N ARG A 501 -6.34 -26.54 25.06
CA ARG A 501 -7.44 -26.61 26.05
C ARG A 501 -7.03 -27.24 27.38
N GLU A 502 -6.08 -28.16 27.33
CA GLU A 502 -5.59 -28.90 28.49
C GLU A 502 -4.51 -28.11 29.24
N ALA A 503 -3.59 -27.48 28.51
CA ALA A 503 -2.48 -26.73 29.09
C ALA A 503 -2.91 -25.34 29.58
N ASP A 504 -3.72 -24.63 28.79
CA ASP A 504 -4.18 -23.27 29.09
C ASP A 504 -5.52 -22.95 28.40
N ARG A 505 -6.63 -23.18 29.09
CA ARG A 505 -7.98 -22.87 28.57
C ARG A 505 -8.15 -21.41 28.15
N VAL A 506 -7.55 -20.48 28.90
CA VAL A 506 -7.64 -19.05 28.61
C VAL A 506 -6.80 -18.71 27.38
N GLY A 507 -5.57 -19.25 27.30
CA GLY A 507 -4.72 -19.15 26.12
C GLY A 507 -5.37 -19.73 24.87
N TYR A 508 -6.06 -20.87 24.98
CA TYR A 508 -6.80 -21.44 23.86
C TYR A 508 -7.97 -20.56 23.40
N SER A 509 -8.73 -19.99 24.33
CA SER A 509 -9.76 -19.00 24.01
C SER A 509 -9.18 -17.76 23.33
N LEU A 510 -8.01 -17.28 23.78
CA LEU A 510 -7.29 -16.18 23.15
C LEU A 510 -6.92 -16.51 21.69
N LEU A 511 -6.52 -17.75 21.38
CA LEU A 511 -6.26 -18.14 19.98
C LEU A 511 -7.51 -18.03 19.10
N LYS A 512 -8.70 -18.33 19.64
CA LYS A 512 -9.96 -18.11 18.90
C LYS A 512 -10.21 -16.62 18.65
N THR A 513 -9.93 -15.78 19.65
CA THR A 513 -10.00 -14.32 19.52
C THR A 513 -9.04 -13.82 18.43
N ILE A 514 -7.80 -14.34 18.39
CA ILE A 514 -6.81 -13.99 17.38
C ILE A 514 -7.23 -14.47 15.98
N ALA A 515 -7.81 -15.67 15.87
CA ALA A 515 -8.37 -16.15 14.60
C ALA A 515 -9.49 -15.23 14.09
N ALA A 516 -10.42 -14.83 14.95
CA ALA A 516 -11.46 -13.87 14.57
C ALA A 516 -10.91 -12.48 14.23
N TYR A 517 -9.87 -12.02 14.95
CA TYR A 517 -9.14 -10.78 14.64
C TYR A 517 -8.57 -10.80 13.22
N LEU A 518 -7.82 -11.86 12.87
CA LEU A 518 -7.24 -12.00 11.54
C LEU A 518 -8.30 -12.05 10.45
N GLN A 519 -9.46 -12.66 10.70
CA GLN A 519 -10.55 -12.71 9.73
C GLN A 519 -11.08 -11.31 9.38
N TYR A 520 -11.48 -10.49 10.35
CA TYR A 520 -12.00 -9.15 10.04
C TYR A 520 -10.88 -8.25 9.50
N HIS A 521 -9.68 -8.34 10.07
CA HIS A 521 -8.54 -7.51 9.68
C HIS A 521 -8.14 -7.77 8.22
N MET A 522 -8.12 -9.04 7.77
CA MET A 522 -7.82 -9.37 6.38
C MET A 522 -8.88 -8.85 5.41
N TYR A 523 -10.17 -8.90 5.78
CA TYR A 523 -11.21 -8.28 4.96
C TYR A 523 -11.03 -6.77 4.86
N LEU A 524 -10.81 -6.07 5.97
CA LEU A 524 -10.61 -4.61 5.95
C LEU A 524 -9.36 -4.19 5.17
N SER A 525 -8.32 -5.02 5.17
CA SER A 525 -7.04 -4.75 4.51
C SER A 525 -7.03 -5.03 3.01
N LEU A 526 -8.13 -5.50 2.41
CA LEU A 526 -8.21 -5.69 0.96
C LEU A 526 -8.07 -4.35 0.22
N GLU A 527 -7.28 -4.36 -0.86
CA GLU A 527 -6.97 -3.17 -1.65
C GLU A 527 -8.11 -2.74 -2.59
N VAL A 528 -9.01 -3.68 -2.86
CA VAL A 528 -10.28 -3.49 -3.57
C VAL A 528 -11.37 -4.14 -2.71
N GLN A 529 -12.47 -3.43 -2.55
CA GLN A 529 -13.57 -3.84 -1.67
C GLN A 529 -14.86 -3.92 -2.48
N THR A 530 -15.49 -5.09 -2.50
CA THR A 530 -16.84 -5.25 -3.04
C THR A 530 -17.88 -5.11 -1.92
N GLU A 531 -19.15 -4.92 -2.26
CA GLU A 531 -20.21 -4.92 -1.25
C GLU A 531 -20.22 -6.24 -0.45
N THR A 532 -19.93 -7.38 -1.08
CA THR A 532 -19.79 -8.68 -0.40
C THR A 532 -18.61 -8.70 0.57
N THR A 533 -17.44 -8.17 0.20
CA THR A 533 -16.28 -8.18 1.11
C THR A 533 -16.46 -7.22 2.27
N ILE A 534 -17.12 -6.08 2.06
CA ILE A 534 -17.45 -5.12 3.13
C ILE A 534 -18.45 -5.75 4.12
N ALA A 535 -19.52 -6.39 3.61
CA ALA A 535 -20.49 -7.09 4.45
C ALA A 535 -19.84 -8.24 5.23
N ALA A 536 -18.92 -8.99 4.61
CA ALA A 536 -18.15 -10.03 5.29
C ALA A 536 -17.25 -9.44 6.39
N ALA A 537 -16.63 -8.27 6.17
CA ALA A 537 -15.85 -7.58 7.21
C ALA A 537 -16.71 -7.23 8.43
N GLU A 538 -17.91 -6.68 8.20
CA GLU A 538 -18.90 -6.35 9.24
C GLU A 538 -19.30 -7.62 10.04
N GLU A 539 -19.58 -8.73 9.35
CA GLU A 539 -19.92 -10.00 9.98
C GLU A 539 -18.76 -10.56 10.84
N GLN A 540 -17.54 -10.54 10.31
CA GLN A 540 -16.38 -11.03 11.06
C GLN A 540 -16.04 -10.14 12.27
N LEU A 541 -16.28 -8.83 12.19
CA LEU A 541 -16.12 -7.94 13.33
C LEU A 541 -17.11 -8.27 14.46
N LEU A 542 -18.36 -8.64 14.12
CA LEU A 542 -19.33 -9.12 15.10
C LEU A 542 -18.92 -10.48 15.71
N LYS A 543 -18.36 -11.39 14.91
CA LYS A 543 -17.80 -12.66 15.42
C LYS A 543 -16.64 -12.41 16.38
N PHE A 544 -15.76 -11.47 16.04
CA PHE A 544 -14.66 -11.04 16.90
C PHE A 544 -15.17 -10.52 18.25
N GLN A 545 -16.19 -9.65 18.25
CA GLN A 545 -16.85 -9.20 19.48
C GLN A 545 -17.34 -10.36 20.35
N GLN A 546 -17.98 -11.37 19.75
CA GLN A 546 -18.53 -12.52 20.48
C GLN A 546 -17.44 -13.33 21.19
N VAL A 547 -16.26 -13.49 20.55
CA VAL A 547 -15.14 -14.24 21.12
C VAL A 547 -14.19 -13.39 21.96
N LEU A 548 -14.44 -12.08 22.09
CA LEU A 548 -13.59 -11.15 22.85
C LEU A 548 -13.59 -11.41 24.37
N GLY A 549 -14.41 -12.33 24.88
CA GLY A 549 -14.41 -12.73 26.29
C GLY A 549 -14.89 -11.63 27.25
N ALA A 550 -14.85 -11.92 28.55
CA ALA A 550 -15.39 -11.04 29.60
C ALA A 550 -14.43 -9.92 30.05
N SER A 551 -13.21 -9.87 29.52
CA SER A 551 -12.21 -8.85 29.92
C SER A 551 -12.65 -7.43 29.52
N ASN A 552 -12.08 -6.43 30.19
CA ASN A 552 -12.41 -5.03 29.98
C ASN A 552 -11.71 -4.46 28.71
N TRP A 553 -12.23 -4.79 27.53
CA TRP A 553 -11.76 -4.30 26.22
C TRP A 553 -12.35 -2.94 25.83
N ASN A 554 -12.83 -2.15 26.80
CA ASN A 554 -13.44 -0.85 26.53
C ASN A 554 -12.38 0.25 26.41
N PHE A 555 -11.70 0.29 25.29
CA PHE A 555 -10.79 1.39 24.92
C PHE A 555 -11.07 1.86 23.49
N PRO A 556 -10.77 3.13 23.15
CA PRO A 556 -11.17 3.71 21.86
C PRO A 556 -10.71 2.93 20.64
N LYS A 557 -9.46 2.43 20.65
CA LYS A 557 -8.92 1.61 19.55
C LYS A 557 -9.69 0.31 19.32
N SER A 558 -10.28 -0.29 20.36
CA SER A 558 -11.17 -1.45 20.18
C SER A 558 -12.44 -1.09 19.44
N HIS A 559 -12.91 0.16 19.51
CA HIS A 559 -14.17 0.58 18.88
C HIS A 559 -13.98 1.02 17.42
N LEU A 560 -12.87 1.68 17.12
CA LEU A 560 -12.66 2.39 15.85
C LEU A 560 -12.78 1.49 14.62
N ALA A 561 -12.48 0.19 14.72
CA ALA A 561 -12.70 -0.78 13.63
C ALA A 561 -14.17 -0.85 13.17
N LYS A 562 -15.14 -0.49 14.03
CA LYS A 562 -16.56 -0.37 13.67
C LYS A 562 -16.78 0.63 12.52
N HIS A 563 -15.94 1.67 12.42
CA HIS A 563 -16.09 2.71 11.41
C HIS A 563 -15.43 2.35 10.07
N ALA A 564 -14.57 1.33 10.03
CA ALA A 564 -13.82 0.98 8.83
C ALA A 564 -14.70 0.61 7.62
N PRO A 565 -15.79 -0.19 7.75
CA PRO A 565 -16.69 -0.48 6.63
C PRO A 565 -17.33 0.77 6.01
N GLU A 566 -17.77 1.70 6.85
CA GLU A 566 -18.36 2.96 6.38
C GLU A 566 -17.30 3.88 5.79
N ASP A 567 -16.12 3.97 6.39
CA ASP A 567 -14.99 4.72 5.81
C ASP A 567 -14.61 4.18 4.42
N ILE A 568 -14.67 2.86 4.21
CA ILE A 568 -14.43 2.25 2.89
C ILE A 568 -15.47 2.73 1.88
N ARG A 569 -16.77 2.67 2.22
CA ARG A 569 -17.85 3.14 1.35
C ARG A 569 -17.72 4.63 1.02
N GLN A 570 -17.30 5.43 1.99
CA GLN A 570 -17.21 6.89 1.86
C GLN A 570 -15.91 7.38 1.21
N LYS A 571 -14.76 6.70 1.41
CA LYS A 571 -13.42 7.23 1.08
C LYS A 571 -12.53 6.26 0.30
N GLY A 572 -13.02 5.06 0.00
CA GLY A 572 -12.27 4.00 -0.69
C GLY A 572 -11.48 3.10 0.25
N ALA A 573 -10.71 2.16 -0.31
CA ALA A 573 -10.02 1.15 0.49
C ALA A 573 -9.09 1.74 1.58
N VAL A 574 -8.85 0.97 2.66
CA VAL A 574 -8.15 1.42 3.87
C VAL A 574 -6.77 2.04 3.62
N ARG A 575 -6.06 1.57 2.58
CA ARG A 575 -4.77 2.14 2.15
C ARG A 575 -4.80 3.64 1.83
N ASN A 576 -5.97 4.20 1.58
CA ASN A 576 -6.16 5.62 1.24
C ASN A 576 -6.08 6.54 2.46
N PHE A 577 -6.36 6.03 3.65
CA PHE A 577 -6.40 6.82 4.89
C PHE A 577 -5.47 6.28 5.99
N SER A 578 -4.71 5.22 5.72
CA SER A 578 -3.67 4.71 6.62
C SER A 578 -2.57 5.74 6.86
N THR A 579 -2.05 5.76 8.08
CA THR A 579 -0.90 6.59 8.49
C THR A 579 0.45 6.04 8.03
N ARG A 580 0.54 4.77 7.58
CA ARG A 580 1.78 4.09 7.17
C ARG A 580 2.63 4.88 6.15
N PRO A 581 2.06 5.45 5.07
CA PRO A 581 2.84 6.24 4.12
C PRO A 581 3.43 7.51 4.74
N ASN A 582 2.78 8.08 5.75
CA ASN A 582 3.19 9.32 6.40
C ASN A 582 4.28 9.06 7.44
N GLU A 583 4.21 7.96 8.19
CA GLU A 583 5.28 7.59 9.13
C GLU A 583 6.65 7.42 8.46
N LYS A 584 6.66 6.89 7.22
CA LYS A 584 7.90 6.77 6.42
C LYS A 584 8.60 8.13 6.26
N GLN A 585 7.85 9.24 6.27
CA GLN A 585 8.39 10.61 6.11
C GLN A 585 9.07 11.15 7.37
N HIS A 586 8.74 10.64 8.56
CA HIS A 586 9.41 11.03 9.81
C HIS A 586 10.90 10.66 9.82
N GLY A 587 11.27 9.55 9.16
CA GLY A 587 12.66 9.09 9.06
C GLY A 587 13.59 10.10 8.35
N PRO A 588 13.29 10.50 7.11
CA PRO A 588 13.97 11.59 6.41
C PRO A 588 14.04 12.88 7.22
N ILE A 589 12.93 13.33 7.82
CA ILE A 589 12.87 14.54 8.66
C ILE A 589 13.87 14.47 9.82
N ARG A 590 13.87 13.35 10.55
CA ARG A 590 14.81 13.13 11.67
C ARG A 590 16.27 13.07 11.20
N ARG A 591 16.54 12.44 10.05
CA ARG A 591 17.91 12.39 9.48
C ARG A 591 18.39 13.78 9.06
N ALA A 592 17.54 14.57 8.41
CA ALA A 592 17.85 15.94 8.03
C ALA A 592 18.15 16.79 9.27
N TYR A 593 17.32 16.70 10.31
CA TYR A 593 17.57 17.36 11.58
C TYR A 593 18.94 16.96 12.17
N LEU A 594 19.22 15.67 12.28
CA LEU A 594 20.44 15.17 12.93
C LEU A 594 21.73 15.49 12.17
N ARG A 595 21.70 15.44 10.82
CA ARG A 595 22.89 15.55 9.99
C ARG A 595 23.14 16.96 9.45
N GLN A 596 22.10 17.78 9.33
CA GLN A 596 22.16 19.04 8.59
C GLN A 596 21.76 20.27 9.43
N THR A 597 21.50 20.09 10.73
CA THR A 597 21.27 21.21 11.66
C THR A 597 22.36 21.27 12.73
N ASN A 598 22.55 22.45 13.33
CA ASN A 598 23.51 22.61 14.43
C ASN A 598 22.96 22.11 15.79
N ARG A 599 21.68 21.69 15.84
CA ARG A 599 20.96 21.15 17.02
C ARG A 599 20.84 22.13 18.21
N LYS A 600 21.09 23.43 17.99
CA LYS A 600 20.94 24.51 18.98
C LYS A 600 19.73 25.35 18.63
N GLU A 601 18.98 25.81 19.63
CA GLU A 601 17.77 26.64 19.46
C GLU A 601 16.69 25.93 18.61
N ALA A 602 15.85 25.13 19.26
CA ALA A 602 14.93 24.22 18.58
C ALA A 602 14.05 24.89 17.51
N SER A 603 13.48 26.07 17.78
CA SER A 603 12.63 26.82 16.83
C SER A 603 13.38 27.16 15.54
N LYS A 604 14.58 27.77 15.65
CA LYS A 604 15.42 28.09 14.49
C LYS A 604 15.81 26.85 13.67
N GLN A 605 15.92 25.68 14.31
CA GLN A 605 16.21 24.45 13.58
C GLN A 605 15.00 23.87 12.85
N VAL A 606 13.78 24.11 13.32
CA VAL A 606 12.57 23.77 12.56
C VAL A 606 12.51 24.61 11.27
N TRP A 607 12.87 25.90 11.33
CA TRP A 607 13.01 26.73 10.14
C TRP A 607 14.08 26.22 9.16
N ASN A 608 15.26 25.83 9.67
CA ASN A 608 16.30 25.26 8.81
C ASN A 608 15.85 23.95 8.18
N LEU A 609 15.13 23.11 8.92
CA LEU A 609 14.54 21.86 8.42
C LEU A 609 13.53 22.13 7.31
N ALA A 610 12.66 23.14 7.46
CA ALA A 610 11.74 23.60 6.42
C ALA A 610 12.46 23.99 5.12
N LYS A 611 13.59 24.70 5.22
CA LYS A 611 14.43 25.05 4.04
C LYS A 611 15.07 23.83 3.38
N LEU A 612 15.47 22.83 4.16
CA LEU A 612 16.05 21.59 3.63
C LEU A 612 15.01 20.72 2.94
N ASP A 613 13.77 20.69 3.47
CA ASP A 613 12.63 20.05 2.83
C ASP A 613 12.39 20.64 1.44
N GLN A 614 12.32 21.98 1.31
CA GLN A 614 12.17 22.66 0.01
C GLN A 614 13.23 22.21 -1.00
N ARG A 615 14.51 22.14 -0.60
CA ARG A 615 15.59 21.68 -1.49
C ARG A 615 15.43 20.21 -1.89
N THR A 616 14.99 19.37 -0.95
CA THR A 616 14.78 17.93 -1.19
C THR A 616 13.68 17.72 -2.23
N VAL A 617 12.55 18.41 -2.10
CA VAL A 617 11.42 18.28 -3.04
C VAL A 617 11.82 18.74 -4.45
N VAL A 618 12.52 19.87 -4.55
CA VAL A 618 13.03 20.39 -5.84
C VAL A 618 14.04 19.42 -6.47
N CYS A 619 14.89 18.80 -5.64
CA CYS A 619 15.84 17.78 -6.09
C CYS A 619 15.12 16.54 -6.66
N GLU A 620 14.13 16.02 -5.94
CA GLU A 620 13.30 14.88 -6.37
C GLU A 620 12.57 15.19 -7.69
N MET A 621 12.04 16.40 -7.86
CA MET A 621 11.42 16.85 -9.10
C MET A 621 12.40 16.77 -10.28
N ILE A 622 13.59 17.36 -10.17
CA ILE A 622 14.59 17.33 -11.25
C ILE A 622 15.02 15.89 -11.52
N ARG A 623 15.30 15.10 -10.48
CA ARG A 623 15.72 13.71 -10.62
C ARG A 623 14.67 12.87 -11.34
N SER A 624 13.38 13.03 -10.99
CA SER A 624 12.27 12.35 -11.66
C SER A 624 12.21 12.68 -13.15
N ARG A 625 12.44 13.94 -13.52
CA ARG A 625 12.47 14.36 -14.93
C ARG A 625 13.69 13.82 -15.70
N ILE A 626 14.84 13.71 -15.04
CA ILE A 626 16.04 13.06 -15.62
C ILE A 626 15.78 11.57 -15.87
N VAL A 627 15.26 10.85 -14.87
CA VAL A 627 14.94 9.41 -15.00
C VAL A 627 13.97 9.20 -16.16
N HIS A 628 12.92 10.03 -16.24
CA HIS A 628 11.96 9.97 -17.32
C HIS A 628 12.59 10.22 -18.71
N LEU A 629 13.46 11.22 -18.84
CA LEU A 629 14.19 11.47 -20.10
C LEU A 629 15.09 10.28 -20.49
N ASP A 630 15.78 9.68 -19.52
CA ASP A 630 16.63 8.51 -19.75
C ASP A 630 15.81 7.30 -20.20
N GLU A 631 14.65 7.05 -19.57
CA GLU A 631 13.71 6.00 -19.97
C GLU A 631 13.17 6.23 -21.39
N GLN A 632 12.77 7.46 -21.73
CA GLN A 632 12.32 7.79 -23.09
C GLN A 632 13.41 7.51 -24.13
N ARG A 633 14.66 7.91 -23.83
CA ARG A 633 15.82 7.66 -24.71
C ARG A 633 16.12 6.17 -24.83
N HIS A 634 16.11 5.45 -23.71
CA HIS A 634 16.33 4.00 -23.69
C HIS A 634 15.26 3.26 -24.49
N ASN A 635 13.99 3.59 -24.30
CA ASN A 635 12.87 3.02 -25.05
C ASN A 635 12.95 3.35 -26.55
N ALA A 636 13.41 4.55 -26.91
CA ALA A 636 13.67 4.89 -28.31
C ALA A 636 14.81 4.03 -28.89
N THR A 637 15.88 3.77 -28.13
CA THR A 637 16.98 2.86 -28.53
C THR A 637 16.51 1.40 -28.65
N LEU A 638 15.69 0.89 -27.72
CA LEU A 638 15.10 -0.45 -27.78
C LEU A 638 14.15 -0.61 -28.97
N ARG A 639 13.34 0.41 -29.28
CA ARG A 639 12.48 0.41 -30.49
C ARG A 639 13.28 0.43 -31.79
N LEU A 640 14.53 0.90 -31.77
CA LEU A 640 15.48 0.88 -32.89
C LEU A 640 16.31 -0.43 -32.94
N SER A 641 16.34 -1.21 -31.86
CA SER A 641 17.07 -2.48 -31.75
C SER A 641 16.10 -3.63 -31.44
N THR A 642 15.32 -4.02 -32.45
CA THR A 642 14.73 -5.38 -32.42
C THR A 642 15.86 -6.40 -32.53
N LEU A 643 15.98 -7.24 -31.50
CA LEU A 643 16.92 -8.36 -31.30
C LEU A 643 18.26 -7.94 -30.69
N GLU A 644 18.41 -8.13 -29.37
CA GLU A 644 19.36 -9.07 -28.76
C GLU A 644 19.38 -8.90 -27.22
N ASP A 645 19.62 -10.03 -26.55
CA ASP A 645 19.53 -10.31 -25.11
C ASP A 645 20.00 -9.21 -24.14
N ALA A 646 19.20 -8.96 -23.10
CA ALA A 646 19.62 -8.18 -21.93
C ALA A 646 19.23 -8.89 -20.63
N GLU A 647 20.07 -9.86 -20.22
CA GLU A 647 20.14 -10.34 -18.84
C GLU A 647 20.86 -9.28 -17.99
N GLY A 648 20.14 -8.56 -17.14
CA GLY A 648 20.79 -7.66 -16.18
C GLY A 648 19.87 -6.94 -15.20
N GLU A 649 18.72 -6.41 -15.64
CA GLU A 649 17.91 -5.51 -14.81
C GLU A 649 16.39 -5.79 -14.86
N LEU A 650 15.99 -7.04 -15.14
CA LEU A 650 14.58 -7.42 -15.38
C LEU A 650 13.89 -8.13 -14.20
N ASP A 651 14.35 -7.94 -12.95
CA ASP A 651 13.78 -8.73 -11.85
C ASP A 651 12.39 -8.25 -11.38
N GLU A 652 11.98 -7.03 -11.77
CA GLU A 652 10.69 -6.42 -11.44
C GLU A 652 9.66 -6.42 -12.58
N MET A 653 10.04 -6.77 -13.82
CA MET A 653 9.06 -6.90 -14.90
C MET A 653 8.26 -8.22 -14.76
N PRO A 654 6.93 -8.19 -14.99
CA PRO A 654 6.15 -9.41 -15.12
C PRO A 654 6.77 -10.30 -16.19
N ALA A 655 6.89 -11.60 -15.90
CA ALA A 655 7.38 -12.54 -16.91
C ALA A 655 6.49 -12.51 -18.15
N VAL A 656 7.09 -12.64 -19.35
CA VAL A 656 6.32 -12.91 -20.57
C VAL A 656 5.76 -14.33 -20.47
N GLY A 657 4.44 -14.47 -20.38
CA GLY A 657 3.73 -15.75 -20.24
C GLY A 657 3.36 -16.14 -18.81
N HIS A 658 2.76 -17.33 -18.62
CA HIS A 658 2.25 -17.79 -17.33
C HIS A 658 3.35 -18.13 -16.31
N THR A 659 4.43 -18.75 -16.77
CA THR A 659 5.55 -19.19 -15.93
C THR A 659 6.88 -18.81 -16.57
N HIS A 660 7.86 -18.46 -15.73
CA HIS A 660 9.23 -18.19 -16.17
C HIS A 660 10.25 -18.78 -15.20
N LEU A 661 11.17 -19.57 -15.74
CA LEU A 661 12.26 -20.20 -15.01
C LEU A 661 13.50 -19.29 -15.00
N GLY A 662 14.19 -19.25 -13.85
CA GLY A 662 15.44 -18.53 -13.69
C GLY A 662 16.44 -19.26 -12.79
N SER A 663 17.62 -18.65 -12.63
CA SER A 663 18.76 -19.28 -11.95
C SER A 663 19.12 -20.65 -12.55
N PRO A 664 19.47 -20.73 -13.85
CA PRO A 664 19.85 -21.97 -14.50
C PRO A 664 21.09 -22.57 -13.82
N GLN A 665 21.11 -23.89 -13.67
CA GLN A 665 22.29 -24.63 -13.21
C GLN A 665 23.14 -25.09 -14.42
N LYS A 666 24.15 -25.94 -14.22
CA LYS A 666 24.81 -26.57 -15.37
C LYS A 666 23.88 -27.64 -15.95
N PRO A 667 23.80 -27.81 -17.28
CA PRO A 667 23.11 -28.94 -17.88
C PRO A 667 23.59 -30.27 -17.28
N THR A 668 22.68 -31.21 -17.13
CA THR A 668 22.93 -32.54 -16.59
C THR A 668 22.08 -33.58 -17.33
N THR A 669 22.22 -34.86 -17.02
CA THR A 669 21.43 -35.92 -17.65
C THR A 669 20.44 -36.54 -16.67
N LEU A 670 19.36 -37.12 -17.19
CA LEU A 670 18.36 -37.83 -16.37
C LEU A 670 19.01 -38.90 -15.47
N GLY A 671 19.95 -39.68 -16.02
CA GLY A 671 20.65 -40.73 -15.28
C GLY A 671 21.60 -40.17 -14.21
N ALA A 672 22.26 -39.04 -14.47
CA ALA A 672 23.12 -38.38 -13.48
C ALA A 672 22.31 -37.89 -12.27
N VAL A 673 21.12 -37.32 -12.50
CA VAL A 673 20.23 -36.87 -11.42
C VAL A 673 19.78 -38.03 -10.54
N GLU A 674 19.39 -39.14 -11.14
CA GLU A 674 18.96 -40.34 -10.40
C GLU A 674 20.10 -40.92 -9.55
N GLN A 675 21.34 -40.89 -10.05
CA GLN A 675 22.52 -41.32 -9.29
C GLN A 675 22.86 -40.35 -8.16
N GLU A 676 22.96 -39.05 -8.45
CA GLU A 676 23.34 -38.01 -7.47
C GLU A 676 22.32 -37.91 -6.33
N LYS A 677 21.03 -38.07 -6.64
CA LYS A 677 19.93 -37.96 -5.69
C LYS A 677 19.42 -39.31 -5.18
N SER A 678 20.12 -40.41 -5.44
CA SER A 678 19.71 -41.78 -5.08
C SER A 678 19.40 -41.99 -3.59
N SER A 679 20.03 -41.23 -2.69
CA SER A 679 19.74 -41.26 -1.25
C SER A 679 18.41 -40.60 -0.86
N ASN A 680 17.83 -39.76 -1.74
CA ASN A 680 16.56 -39.09 -1.52
C ASN A 680 15.42 -39.94 -2.09
N GLN A 681 14.52 -40.38 -1.21
CA GLN A 681 13.36 -41.21 -1.59
C GLN A 681 12.48 -40.57 -2.68
N ALA A 682 12.46 -39.24 -2.80
CA ALA A 682 11.71 -38.57 -3.86
C ALA A 682 12.27 -38.80 -5.28
N PHE A 683 13.55 -39.18 -5.40
CA PHE A 683 14.20 -39.46 -6.67
C PHE A 683 14.32 -40.96 -6.93
N ARG A 684 13.69 -41.80 -6.08
CA ARG A 684 13.59 -43.23 -6.35
C ARG A 684 12.74 -43.47 -7.60
N ASP A 685 13.26 -44.31 -8.50
CA ASP A 685 12.65 -44.63 -9.80
C ASP A 685 12.35 -43.37 -10.62
N PHE A 686 13.21 -42.35 -10.52
CA PHE A 686 13.03 -41.03 -11.16
C PHE A 686 12.88 -41.17 -12.67
N HIS A 687 13.73 -41.97 -13.31
CA HIS A 687 13.68 -42.17 -14.77
C HIS A 687 12.37 -42.84 -15.21
N ASN A 688 11.94 -43.91 -14.52
CA ASN A 688 10.69 -44.61 -14.82
C ASN A 688 9.44 -43.74 -14.60
N LYS A 689 9.43 -42.94 -13.53
CA LYS A 689 8.38 -41.95 -13.28
C LYS A 689 8.32 -40.92 -14.41
N PHE A 690 9.48 -40.46 -14.88
CA PHE A 690 9.57 -39.48 -15.96
C PHE A 690 9.07 -40.05 -17.29
N VAL A 691 9.48 -41.27 -17.63
CA VAL A 691 8.99 -42.02 -18.81
C VAL A 691 7.47 -42.15 -18.76
N THR A 692 6.90 -42.50 -17.61
CA THR A 692 5.45 -42.63 -17.47
C THR A 692 4.75 -41.29 -17.68
N PHE A 693 5.23 -40.24 -17.00
CA PHE A 693 4.67 -38.91 -17.11
C PHE A 693 4.73 -38.34 -18.52
N ILE A 694 5.89 -38.41 -19.20
CA ILE A 694 6.07 -37.75 -20.50
C ILE A 694 5.15 -38.33 -21.57
N ASN A 695 4.94 -39.65 -21.57
CA ASN A 695 4.03 -40.30 -22.51
C ASN A 695 2.57 -39.95 -22.23
N GLN A 696 2.15 -39.96 -20.96
CA GLN A 696 0.80 -39.56 -20.57
C GLN A 696 0.54 -38.08 -20.90
N PHE A 697 1.50 -37.22 -20.60
CA PHE A 697 1.42 -35.79 -20.85
C PHE A 697 1.35 -35.49 -22.35
N ALA A 698 2.23 -36.12 -23.15
CA ALA A 698 2.26 -35.95 -24.60
C ALA A 698 0.94 -36.40 -25.24
N HIS A 699 0.43 -37.57 -24.86
CA HIS A 699 -0.87 -38.06 -25.31
C HIS A 699 -2.01 -37.10 -24.94
N ALA A 700 -2.07 -36.63 -23.70
CA ALA A 700 -3.13 -35.73 -23.24
C ALA A 700 -3.13 -34.35 -23.93
N HIS A 701 -1.98 -33.91 -24.43
CA HIS A 701 -1.81 -32.59 -25.07
C HIS A 701 -1.61 -32.68 -26.58
N ASN A 702 -1.79 -33.86 -27.19
CA ASN A 702 -1.55 -34.14 -28.61
C ASN A 702 -0.15 -33.70 -29.07
N ILE A 703 0.87 -33.87 -28.22
CA ILE A 703 2.27 -33.58 -28.56
C ILE A 703 2.84 -34.82 -29.27
N PRO A 704 3.34 -34.70 -30.51
CA PRO A 704 3.93 -35.83 -31.22
C PRO A 704 5.15 -36.38 -30.47
N LEU A 705 5.19 -37.70 -30.28
CA LEU A 705 6.37 -38.37 -29.76
C LEU A 705 7.46 -38.47 -30.83
N PRO A 706 8.75 -38.54 -30.44
CA PRO A 706 9.86 -38.69 -31.38
C PRO A 706 9.64 -39.89 -32.32
N ASN A 707 9.99 -39.70 -33.61
CA ASN A 707 9.87 -40.72 -34.65
C ASN A 707 8.45 -41.30 -34.88
N GLY A 708 7.39 -40.68 -34.33
CA GLY A 708 6.02 -41.17 -34.47
C GLY A 708 5.71 -42.41 -33.63
N GLU A 709 6.48 -42.67 -32.58
CA GLU A 709 6.29 -43.82 -31.69
C GLU A 709 5.01 -43.69 -30.84
N GLU A 710 4.37 -44.81 -30.49
CA GLU A 710 3.24 -44.85 -29.54
C GLU A 710 3.70 -44.69 -28.08
N TRP A 711 4.98 -44.99 -27.80
CA TRP A 711 5.57 -44.88 -26.47
C TRP A 711 7.07 -44.58 -26.56
N PHE A 712 7.49 -43.48 -25.94
CA PHE A 712 8.85 -42.97 -25.96
C PHE A 712 9.58 -43.21 -24.64
N VAL A 713 10.82 -43.71 -24.70
CA VAL A 713 11.69 -43.89 -23.52
C VAL A 713 12.94 -43.01 -23.66
N PRO A 714 12.99 -41.83 -22.98
CA PRO A 714 14.20 -41.01 -22.94
C PRO A 714 15.41 -41.83 -22.49
N THR A 715 16.57 -41.66 -23.13
CA THR A 715 17.79 -42.34 -22.66
C THR A 715 18.26 -41.73 -21.34
N GLY A 716 19.01 -42.49 -20.53
CA GLY A 716 19.64 -41.93 -19.32
C GLY A 716 20.64 -40.80 -19.61
N GLN A 717 21.10 -40.68 -20.86
CA GLN A 717 21.97 -39.61 -21.35
C GLN A 717 21.19 -38.39 -21.86
N ALA A 718 19.86 -38.42 -21.85
CA ALA A 718 19.06 -37.29 -22.28
C ALA A 718 19.33 -36.09 -21.37
N GLU A 719 19.67 -34.97 -22.00
CA GLU A 719 20.05 -33.73 -21.32
C GLU A 719 18.81 -33.02 -20.75
N ILE A 720 18.96 -32.50 -19.54
CA ILE A 720 18.01 -31.60 -18.90
C ILE A 720 18.76 -30.41 -18.30
N GLN A 721 18.06 -29.30 -18.16
CA GLN A 721 18.58 -28.09 -17.55
C GLN A 721 17.80 -27.80 -16.25
N GLU A 722 18.43 -27.92 -15.07
CA GLU A 722 17.82 -27.58 -13.77
C GLU A 722 17.72 -26.06 -13.60
N PHE A 723 16.64 -25.61 -12.94
CA PHE A 723 16.41 -24.22 -12.52
C PHE A 723 15.99 -24.16 -11.05
N ARG A 724 16.38 -23.09 -10.35
CA ARG A 724 16.15 -22.93 -8.90
C ARG A 724 15.20 -21.79 -8.53
N TYR A 725 14.66 -21.12 -9.53
CA TYR A 725 13.75 -19.99 -9.38
C TYR A 725 12.62 -20.07 -10.39
N LEU A 726 11.42 -19.73 -9.95
CA LEU A 726 10.21 -19.74 -10.76
C LEU A 726 9.41 -18.47 -10.48
N LYS A 727 9.08 -17.72 -11.53
CA LYS A 727 8.04 -16.69 -11.53
C LYS A 727 6.75 -17.34 -12.02
N VAL A 728 5.65 -17.13 -11.29
CA VAL A 728 4.30 -17.59 -11.68
C VAL A 728 3.38 -16.39 -11.72
N ASN A 729 2.86 -16.08 -12.91
CA ASN A 729 1.84 -15.06 -13.07
C ASN A 729 0.46 -15.65 -12.80
N TYR A 730 -0.41 -14.92 -12.11
CA TYR A 730 -1.77 -15.35 -11.81
C TYR A 730 -2.71 -14.15 -11.76
N GLU A 731 -4.00 -14.41 -11.95
CA GLU A 731 -5.03 -13.42 -11.71
C GLU A 731 -5.30 -13.31 -10.21
N SER A 732 -5.13 -12.09 -9.69
CA SER A 732 -5.41 -11.76 -8.31
C SER A 732 -6.91 -11.85 -8.01
N ALA A 733 -7.27 -12.59 -6.95
CA ALA A 733 -8.63 -12.70 -6.45
C ALA A 733 -9.13 -11.39 -5.78
N VAL A 734 -8.24 -10.43 -5.52
CA VAL A 734 -8.58 -9.15 -4.86
C VAL A 734 -8.96 -8.09 -5.88
N ASP A 735 -8.09 -7.83 -6.84
CA ASP A 735 -8.19 -6.70 -7.76
C ASP A 735 -8.26 -7.11 -9.24
N TRP A 736 -8.22 -8.42 -9.51
CA TRP A 736 -8.33 -8.99 -10.86
C TRP A 736 -7.24 -8.48 -11.79
N ARG A 737 -6.09 -8.11 -11.24
CA ARG A 737 -4.90 -7.75 -12.01
C ARG A 737 -3.92 -8.91 -12.04
N LEU A 738 -3.01 -8.86 -13.01
CA LEU A 738 -1.90 -9.79 -13.07
C LEU A 738 -0.98 -9.58 -11.86
N ALA A 739 -0.82 -10.63 -11.06
CA ALA A 739 0.13 -10.70 -9.95
C ALA A 739 1.19 -11.77 -10.24
N THR A 740 2.35 -11.67 -9.59
CA THR A 740 3.46 -12.61 -9.79
C THR A 740 3.99 -13.13 -8.46
N ASP A 741 4.00 -14.46 -8.31
CA ASP A 741 4.67 -15.14 -7.21
C ASP A 741 6.10 -15.53 -7.62
N TYR A 742 7.00 -15.51 -6.64
CA TYR A 742 8.43 -15.68 -6.85
C TYR A 742 8.94 -16.81 -5.95
N LEU A 743 9.08 -17.99 -6.54
CA LEU A 743 9.23 -19.25 -5.85
C LEU A 743 10.65 -19.80 -5.99
N ARG A 744 11.09 -20.51 -4.96
CA ARG A 744 12.43 -21.10 -4.87
C ARG A 744 12.34 -22.61 -4.73
N CYS A 745 13.23 -23.28 -5.45
CA CYS A 745 13.49 -24.71 -5.33
C CYS A 745 15.02 -24.90 -5.20
N ASN A 746 15.56 -24.50 -4.05
CA ASN A 746 16.99 -24.35 -3.86
C ASN A 746 17.48 -25.13 -2.62
N PRO A 747 18.43 -26.07 -2.77
CA PRO A 747 18.97 -26.83 -1.65
C PRO A 747 19.79 -25.97 -0.65
N SER A 748 20.29 -24.79 -1.07
CA SER A 748 21.03 -23.85 -0.23
C SER A 748 20.72 -22.41 -0.61
N PHE A 749 19.75 -21.82 0.09
CA PHE A 749 19.32 -20.43 -0.04
C PHE A 749 19.60 -19.67 1.26
N HIS A 750 20.58 -18.75 1.24
CA HIS A 750 21.10 -18.07 2.44
C HIS A 750 21.42 -19.04 3.59
N GLY A 751 22.10 -20.14 3.26
CA GLY A 751 22.52 -21.17 4.22
C GLY A 751 21.42 -22.12 4.70
N ASN A 752 20.22 -22.09 4.12
CA ASN A 752 19.09 -22.96 4.48
C ASN A 752 18.45 -23.57 3.25
N GLN A 753 17.86 -24.76 3.38
CA GLN A 753 17.08 -25.36 2.31
C GLN A 753 15.77 -24.58 2.09
N ARG A 754 15.39 -24.36 0.82
CA ARG A 754 14.13 -23.68 0.49
C ARG A 754 13.43 -24.34 -0.69
N TYR A 755 12.35 -25.04 -0.37
CA TYR A 755 11.43 -25.66 -1.32
C TYR A 755 10.04 -25.09 -1.11
N ASP A 756 9.69 -24.10 -1.91
CA ASP A 756 8.39 -23.45 -1.82
C ASP A 756 7.28 -24.42 -2.29
N CYS A 757 6.09 -24.25 -1.75
CA CYS A 757 4.92 -25.03 -2.15
C CYS A 757 4.07 -24.23 -3.15
N VAL A 758 3.24 -24.92 -3.90
CA VAL A 758 2.40 -24.41 -4.98
C VAL A 758 1.00 -24.98 -4.89
N LEU A 759 0.01 -24.21 -5.34
CA LEU A 759 -1.30 -24.71 -5.73
C LEU A 759 -1.23 -25.13 -7.20
N ILE A 760 -1.64 -26.34 -7.52
CA ILE A 760 -1.64 -26.86 -8.89
C ILE A 760 -3.06 -27.20 -9.33
N SER A 761 -3.35 -26.91 -10.59
CA SER A 761 -4.58 -27.29 -11.28
C SER A 761 -4.41 -28.67 -11.88
N THR A 762 -5.31 -29.59 -11.57
CA THR A 762 -5.33 -30.97 -12.07
C THR A 762 -6.73 -31.35 -12.52
N GLN A 763 -6.89 -32.50 -13.18
CA GLN A 763 -8.20 -33.02 -13.58
C GLN A 763 -8.57 -34.23 -12.72
N ASP A 764 -9.82 -34.28 -12.26
CA ASP A 764 -10.37 -35.48 -11.65
C ASP A 764 -10.65 -36.57 -12.70
N ARG A 765 -11.07 -37.75 -12.24
CA ARG A 765 -11.43 -38.90 -13.11
C ARG A 765 -12.59 -38.62 -14.07
N HIS A 766 -13.33 -37.53 -13.87
CA HIS A 766 -14.46 -37.09 -14.70
C HIS A 766 -14.08 -35.92 -15.62
N GLY A 767 -12.81 -35.50 -15.62
CA GLY A 767 -12.32 -34.38 -16.42
C GLY A 767 -12.59 -33.00 -15.80
N ASN A 768 -13.10 -32.92 -14.58
CA ASN A 768 -13.33 -31.64 -13.91
C ASN A 768 -12.01 -31.11 -13.35
N THR A 769 -11.81 -29.80 -13.47
CA THR A 769 -10.69 -29.11 -12.84
C THR A 769 -10.80 -29.20 -11.32
N THR A 770 -9.73 -29.67 -10.69
CA THR A 770 -9.56 -29.73 -9.23
C THR A 770 -8.22 -29.12 -8.86
N HIS A 771 -8.04 -28.78 -7.58
CA HIS A 771 -6.81 -28.19 -7.08
C HIS A 771 -6.19 -29.04 -5.99
N ILE A 772 -4.87 -29.22 -6.06
CA ILE A 772 -4.09 -29.83 -4.98
C ILE A 772 -2.87 -28.98 -4.65
N PHE A 773 -2.37 -29.13 -3.44
CA PHE A 773 -1.13 -28.48 -3.01
C PHE A 773 0.05 -29.42 -3.25
N ALA A 774 1.20 -28.87 -3.64
CA ALA A 774 2.42 -29.65 -3.86
C ALA A 774 3.67 -28.87 -3.45
N ARG A 775 4.71 -29.56 -2.99
CA ARG A 775 6.04 -28.99 -2.73
C ARG A 775 6.95 -29.19 -3.93
N LEU A 776 7.59 -28.12 -4.40
CA LEU A 776 8.58 -28.19 -5.47
C LEU A 776 9.85 -28.89 -4.97
N LEU A 777 10.32 -29.94 -5.65
CA LEU A 777 11.55 -30.66 -5.29
C LEU A 777 12.68 -30.46 -6.30
N MET A 778 12.33 -30.36 -7.59
CA MET A 778 13.24 -30.03 -8.68
C MET A 778 12.44 -29.40 -9.82
N MET A 779 12.96 -28.37 -10.46
CA MET A 779 12.38 -27.77 -11.67
C MET A 779 13.41 -27.85 -12.79
N PHE A 780 12.99 -28.24 -13.98
CA PHE A 780 13.91 -28.41 -15.10
C PHE A 780 13.22 -28.25 -16.45
N ARG A 781 14.02 -27.98 -17.46
CA ARG A 781 13.62 -27.93 -18.85
C ARG A 781 14.06 -29.20 -19.57
N TYR A 782 13.16 -29.76 -20.38
CA TYR A 782 13.43 -30.91 -21.23
C TYR A 782 12.96 -30.66 -22.66
N VAL A 783 13.81 -30.98 -23.64
CA VAL A 783 13.46 -30.88 -25.06
C VAL A 783 13.09 -32.27 -25.56
N LEU A 784 11.85 -32.43 -26.02
CA LEU A 784 11.42 -33.66 -26.66
C LEU A 784 11.95 -33.67 -28.10
N ASN A 785 12.80 -34.64 -28.46
CA ASN A 785 13.40 -34.72 -29.80
C ASN A 785 12.35 -34.60 -30.90
N GLY A 786 12.41 -33.52 -31.70
CA GLY A 786 11.45 -33.23 -32.78
C GLY A 786 10.45 -32.11 -32.48
N ASN A 787 10.34 -31.65 -31.23
CA ASN A 787 9.53 -30.48 -30.86
C ASN A 787 10.42 -29.22 -30.77
N GLN A 788 10.00 -28.11 -31.39
CA GLN A 788 10.76 -26.85 -31.33
C GLN A 788 10.64 -26.17 -29.96
N ASP A 789 9.59 -26.49 -29.20
CA ASP A 789 9.33 -25.87 -27.90
C ASP A 789 9.79 -26.76 -26.73
N PRO A 790 10.64 -26.23 -25.82
CA PRO A 790 11.02 -26.94 -24.60
C PRO A 790 9.85 -27.10 -23.62
N LEU A 791 9.86 -28.21 -22.87
CA LEU A 791 8.92 -28.48 -21.79
C LEU A 791 9.50 -28.02 -20.45
N ASP A 792 8.78 -27.12 -19.79
CA ASP A 792 9.08 -26.66 -18.44
C ASP A 792 8.33 -27.52 -17.42
N LEU A 793 9.08 -28.33 -16.67
CA LEU A 793 8.56 -29.40 -15.81
C LEU A 793 9.08 -29.28 -14.38
N ALA A 794 8.39 -29.92 -13.44
CA ALA A 794 8.84 -30.04 -12.07
C ALA A 794 8.57 -31.43 -11.49
N LEU A 795 9.50 -31.93 -10.68
CA LEU A 795 9.23 -33.01 -9.73
C LEU A 795 8.69 -32.39 -8.44
N VAL A 796 7.54 -32.87 -7.98
CA VAL A 796 6.86 -32.36 -6.80
C VAL A 796 6.50 -33.46 -5.81
N GLN A 797 6.31 -33.07 -4.55
CA GLN A 797 5.69 -33.91 -3.52
C GLN A 797 4.25 -33.42 -3.27
N PRO A 798 3.22 -34.18 -3.66
CA PRO A 798 1.83 -33.80 -3.39
C PRO A 798 1.52 -33.76 -1.89
N MET A 799 0.64 -32.84 -1.48
CA MET A 799 0.28 -32.53 -0.09
C MET A 799 -1.18 -32.90 0.24
N ASP A 800 -1.73 -33.87 -0.48
CA ASP A 800 -3.13 -34.29 -0.47
C ASP A 800 -3.34 -35.70 0.14
N ALA A 801 -2.37 -36.21 0.91
CA ALA A 801 -2.57 -37.46 1.61
C ALA A 801 -3.70 -37.32 2.66
N PRO A 802 -4.44 -38.40 2.98
CA PRO A 802 -5.54 -38.32 3.95
C PRO A 802 -5.06 -37.83 5.33
N THR A 803 -5.66 -36.75 5.83
CA THR A 803 -5.33 -36.14 7.13
C THR A 803 -6.02 -36.85 8.31
N GLY A 804 -7.06 -37.64 8.03
CA GLY A 804 -7.93 -38.28 9.02
C GLY A 804 -9.19 -37.44 9.31
N ASN A 805 -9.85 -37.69 10.44
CA ASN A 805 -11.01 -36.89 10.84
C ASN A 805 -10.61 -35.45 11.15
N GLN A 806 -11.46 -34.49 10.75
CA GLN A 806 -11.25 -33.08 11.05
C GLN A 806 -11.14 -32.87 12.56
N ARG A 807 -10.04 -32.25 12.99
CA ARG A 807 -9.76 -32.04 14.41
C ARG A 807 -10.55 -30.83 14.89
N VAL A 808 -11.03 -30.88 16.14
CA VAL A 808 -11.71 -29.76 16.80
C VAL A 808 -10.87 -28.48 16.74
N LEU A 809 -9.55 -28.60 16.87
CA LEU A 809 -8.61 -27.49 16.71
C LEU A 809 -8.72 -26.81 15.35
N ASP A 810 -8.78 -27.59 14.27
CA ASP A 810 -8.76 -27.06 12.90
C ASP A 810 -10.05 -26.29 12.61
N HIS A 811 -11.19 -26.80 13.10
CA HIS A 811 -12.47 -26.08 13.06
C HIS A 811 -12.41 -24.79 13.90
N ASP A 812 -11.96 -24.89 15.14
CA ASP A 812 -11.98 -23.79 16.11
C ASP A 812 -11.09 -22.60 15.73
N LEU A 813 -9.98 -22.86 15.02
CA LEU A 813 -9.02 -21.83 14.59
C LEU A 813 -9.07 -21.58 13.07
N GLY A 814 -9.95 -22.27 12.35
CA GLY A 814 -10.13 -22.12 10.91
C GLY A 814 -8.91 -22.58 10.09
N PHE A 815 -8.21 -23.63 10.51
CA PHE A 815 -7.05 -24.14 9.77
C PHE A 815 -7.43 -25.04 8.60
N THR A 816 -6.79 -24.82 7.46
CA THR A 816 -6.75 -25.79 6.36
C THR A 816 -5.54 -26.70 6.56
N ARG A 817 -5.77 -27.94 7.01
CA ARG A 817 -4.73 -28.95 7.23
C ARG A 817 -4.49 -29.78 5.97
N LEU A 818 -3.22 -29.97 5.66
CA LEU A 818 -2.71 -30.74 4.53
C LEU A 818 -1.74 -31.82 5.03
N ARG A 819 -1.52 -32.88 4.25
CA ARG A 819 -0.53 -33.93 4.59
C ARG A 819 0.28 -34.32 3.37
N ALA A 820 1.60 -34.30 3.52
CA ALA A 820 2.50 -34.74 2.47
C ALA A 820 2.30 -36.23 2.15
N ARG A 821 2.21 -36.59 0.87
CA ARG A 821 2.40 -37.99 0.44
C ARG A 821 3.81 -38.44 0.81
N PRO A 822 4.04 -39.75 1.02
CA PRO A 822 5.39 -40.28 1.18
C PRO A 822 6.29 -39.80 0.04
N ALA A 823 7.53 -39.39 0.34
CA ALA A 823 8.45 -38.83 -0.66
C ALA A 823 8.62 -39.75 -1.88
N ALA A 824 8.61 -41.07 -1.69
CA ALA A 824 8.67 -42.06 -2.78
C ALA A 824 7.52 -41.97 -3.79
N ARG A 825 6.40 -41.33 -3.44
CA ARG A 825 5.25 -41.03 -4.31
C ARG A 825 5.30 -39.59 -4.84
N SER A 826 6.51 -39.07 -5.06
CA SER A 826 6.74 -37.87 -5.85
C SER A 826 6.25 -38.06 -7.30
N GLU A 827 5.81 -36.97 -7.90
CA GLU A 827 5.18 -36.97 -9.22
C GLU A 827 5.74 -35.81 -10.06
N PHE A 828 5.72 -35.98 -11.38
CA PHE A 828 6.07 -34.92 -12.31
C PHE A 828 4.82 -34.12 -12.68
N ILE A 829 5.00 -32.81 -12.86
CA ILE A 829 3.97 -31.91 -13.35
C ILE A 829 4.55 -31.02 -14.46
N SER A 830 3.68 -30.52 -15.33
CA SER A 830 4.00 -29.34 -16.13
C SER A 830 3.93 -28.10 -15.25
N LEU A 831 4.91 -27.20 -15.37
CA LEU A 831 4.86 -25.92 -14.65
C LEU A 831 3.67 -25.06 -15.06
N ARG A 832 3.11 -25.27 -16.27
CA ARG A 832 1.86 -24.63 -16.72
C ARG A 832 0.65 -24.95 -15.83
N SER A 833 0.70 -26.06 -15.09
CA SER A 833 -0.37 -26.44 -14.14
C SER A 833 -0.33 -25.65 -12.83
N VAL A 834 0.78 -24.96 -12.54
CA VAL A 834 0.92 -24.19 -11.30
C VAL A 834 0.01 -22.98 -11.37
N VAL A 835 -0.92 -22.86 -10.42
CA VAL A 835 -1.82 -21.71 -10.31
C VAL A 835 -1.07 -20.54 -9.67
N ARG A 836 -0.51 -20.75 -8.47
CA ARG A 836 0.31 -19.78 -7.74
C ARG A 836 1.09 -20.46 -6.60
N GLY A 837 1.98 -19.75 -5.94
CA GLY A 837 2.71 -20.25 -4.77
C GLY A 837 1.82 -20.35 -3.52
N ALA A 838 2.08 -21.30 -2.64
CA ALA A 838 1.37 -21.51 -1.38
C ALA A 838 2.35 -21.60 -0.19
N LEU A 839 2.10 -20.84 0.87
CA LEU A 839 2.89 -20.91 2.10
C LEU A 839 2.32 -21.98 3.04
N LEU A 840 3.07 -23.06 3.23
CA LEU A 840 2.70 -24.17 4.12
C LEU A 840 3.64 -24.28 5.31
N VAL A 841 3.10 -24.22 6.53
CA VAL A 841 3.85 -24.37 7.80
C VAL A 841 3.66 -25.77 8.38
N PRO A 842 4.70 -26.45 8.89
CA PRO A 842 4.54 -27.76 9.51
C PRO A 842 3.66 -27.71 10.77
N ASP A 843 2.84 -28.74 10.98
CA ASP A 843 2.25 -28.97 12.30
C ASP A 843 3.34 -29.52 13.24
N PHE A 844 3.85 -28.64 14.11
CA PHE A 844 4.89 -28.99 15.09
C PHE A 844 4.48 -30.09 16.08
N ARG A 845 3.23 -30.56 16.07
CA ARG A 845 2.78 -31.72 16.85
C ARG A 845 2.75 -33.04 16.06
N HIS A 846 2.52 -33.00 14.75
CA HIS A 846 2.34 -34.21 13.93
C HIS A 846 3.21 -34.14 12.68
N ALA A 847 4.27 -34.94 12.66
CA ALA A 847 5.18 -35.01 11.52
C ALA A 847 4.43 -35.38 10.23
N GLY A 848 4.67 -34.63 9.16
CA GLY A 848 4.04 -34.83 7.85
C GLY A 848 2.74 -34.07 7.63
N ASP A 849 2.14 -33.52 8.69
CA ASP A 849 1.01 -32.58 8.60
C ASP A 849 1.52 -31.14 8.43
N PHE A 850 0.77 -30.35 7.67
CA PHE A 850 1.04 -28.95 7.40
C PHE A 850 -0.25 -28.13 7.48
N PHE A 851 -0.12 -26.83 7.72
CA PHE A 851 -1.21 -25.87 7.62
C PHE A 851 -0.94 -24.90 6.47
N LEU A 852 -1.99 -24.58 5.71
CA LEU A 852 -1.97 -23.43 4.81
C LEU A 852 -1.97 -22.13 5.64
N VAL A 853 -1.05 -21.23 5.33
CA VAL A 853 -1.03 -19.87 5.90
C VAL A 853 -1.87 -18.96 5.00
N ASP A 854 -3.19 -19.00 5.19
CA ASP A 854 -4.18 -18.27 4.39
C ASP A 854 -4.20 -16.75 4.67
N TYR A 855 -3.64 -16.31 5.79
CA TYR A 855 -3.51 -14.88 6.12
C TYR A 855 -2.25 -14.19 5.54
N VAL A 856 -1.47 -14.88 4.70
CA VAL A 856 -0.20 -14.33 4.17
C VAL A 856 -0.43 -13.06 3.35
N ASP A 857 -1.46 -13.06 2.50
CA ASP A 857 -1.89 -11.94 1.65
C ASP A 857 -3.41 -11.99 1.42
N GLY A 858 -3.98 -10.89 0.90
CA GLY A 858 -5.43 -10.77 0.67
C GLY A 858 -5.96 -11.75 -0.38
N ASP A 859 -5.15 -12.10 -1.38
CA ASP A 859 -5.55 -13.07 -2.41
C ASP A 859 -5.69 -14.47 -1.81
N TRP A 860 -4.68 -14.94 -1.07
CA TRP A 860 -4.74 -16.24 -0.40
C TRP A 860 -5.89 -16.31 0.58
N PHE A 861 -6.18 -15.21 1.28
CA PHE A 861 -7.31 -15.15 2.19
C PHE A 861 -8.65 -15.39 1.50
N LEU A 862 -8.88 -14.77 0.32
CA LEU A 862 -10.10 -14.98 -0.47
C LEU A 862 -10.10 -16.35 -1.15
N ARG A 863 -8.97 -16.75 -1.75
CA ARG A 863 -8.83 -18.01 -2.48
C ARG A 863 -8.97 -19.23 -1.57
N ALA A 864 -8.41 -19.18 -0.36
CA ALA A 864 -8.57 -20.27 0.61
C ALA A 864 -10.03 -20.48 1.02
N LYS A 865 -10.87 -19.42 1.00
CA LYS A 865 -12.31 -19.54 1.27
C LYS A 865 -13.07 -20.16 0.10
N GLN A 866 -12.66 -19.90 -1.14
CA GLN A 866 -13.24 -20.53 -2.32
C GLN A 866 -12.89 -22.02 -2.44
N LEU A 867 -11.75 -22.43 -1.86
CA LEU A 867 -11.30 -23.82 -1.83
C LEU A 867 -11.90 -24.66 -0.69
N ARG A 868 -12.59 -24.04 0.28
CA ARG A 868 -13.30 -24.70 1.39
C ARG A 868 -14.75 -24.93 1.03
#